data_AF-A0A519DPV6-F1
#
_entry.id   AF-A0A519DPV6-F1
#
_cell.length_a   1.000
_cell.length_b   1.000
_cell.length_c   1.000
_cell.angle_alpha   90.00
_cell.angle_beta   90.00
_cell.angle_gamma   90.00
#
_symmetry.space_group_name_H-M   'P 1'
#
loop_
_entity.id
_entity.type
_entity.pdbx_description
1 polymer ?
#
loop_
_entity_poly.entity_id
_entity_poly.type
_entity_poly.pdbx_seq_one_letter_code
_entity_poly.pdbx_strand_id
1 'polypeptide(L)'
;MVENVISGHTSTLTDGDYILSPSLTNIFEGIHGNGILMYEDTAAGDSNRNAKITTPGYVSDNGTNSIIVRGGYSVLDGLIIPFGNIAAGATQTITLQQSTIEGSTSALTTGQSCLLVVYACSDTESPRYGIHIEQGTAVPTGFPVTPENFLSDTSGLTGTNLASKQSTVLAVVKCIFNAGAGDLDMEVDTVYDVRTFVKPSPIYLSPMTTGVVGNQSNRVDSAADLDGMHGGGDEVGGLSSSNFGAIWQSYSYGTDGTDGDHVLYFSGKQGGSRRTHRIGPNKISVLNTAQNVRFDGPNIFNATPASGDINITPTGTFPPSHMIIVNNAQSSTHKVIFDPSGLSNGSATVGDVGTSSSAIFVYNGTAWVKVFATSSAAGASGSAGAIQISDGSAFSNDSDLTFTGGNTLNTVHLTMAGLLTDASGIALKASVTSNPAGSGPDARTLWYDDGNNVLKFGASTVQFTDSAGLMDINGLSAAVLASGDFVSFSDTNASNVTKKESIDDVATLFAGTGLTASSAVIGVDASQPTITAIGPSDAALTVGQNLIVTGNLTVNGTNTVINSTTLQVDDKLIELAHSPSGSEGDDAAVDGAGIIVKSSDSDKSILWMDDTDGWEFNQHVFPASDSALNIGSDTIRFATGYLDTLVSTNLTIDTNLLKTDSANNRVGINQAAPDAPFQVEELGFGYGTGTRTWNGVVGHASGASVITINLFKRTEFKAAKLLVSVENTTDSTYETSEMVLTHSGTTNAVADIIADNVFLSVYGTVTTVTAKQGVYQGVVTGSGNSQYIQLQVTPTIANKSVTVRVSWQALTI
;
A
#
# COMPACT_ATOMS: atom_id res chain seq x y z
N MET A 1 -6.93 -27.26 -24.71
CA MET A 1 -6.99 -26.98 -23.27
C MET A 1 -7.84 -28.06 -22.66
N VAL A 2 -7.29 -28.77 -21.68
CA VAL A 2 -7.98 -29.83 -20.94
C VAL A 2 -9.00 -29.12 -20.05
N GLU A 3 -10.27 -29.15 -20.44
CA GLU A 3 -11.35 -28.92 -19.51
C GLU A 3 -11.36 -30.07 -18.50
N ASN A 4 -11.57 -29.71 -17.24
CA ASN A 4 -11.59 -30.60 -16.10
C ASN A 4 -12.56 -31.77 -16.33
N VAL A 5 -12.05 -33.00 -16.26
CA VAL A 5 -12.83 -34.25 -16.35
C VAL A 5 -13.75 -34.49 -15.14
N ILE A 6 -13.98 -33.45 -14.30
CA ILE A 6 -14.95 -33.38 -13.19
C ILE A 6 -16.05 -32.30 -13.44
N SER A 7 -15.98 -31.56 -14.56
CA SER A 7 -17.04 -30.61 -14.97
C SER A 7 -17.96 -31.22 -16.05
N GLY A 8 -19.25 -31.41 -15.74
CA GLY A 8 -20.30 -31.78 -16.71
C GLY A 8 -20.93 -33.18 -16.59
N HIS A 9 -20.44 -34.04 -15.70
CA HIS A 9 -20.85 -35.47 -15.56
C HIS A 9 -22.28 -35.71 -15.07
N THR A 10 -23.05 -34.64 -14.88
CA THR A 10 -24.43 -34.70 -14.40
C THR A 10 -25.42 -33.92 -15.27
N SER A 11 -25.00 -33.26 -16.36
CA SER A 11 -25.90 -32.37 -17.11
C SER A 11 -26.71 -33.04 -18.22
N THR A 12 -26.48 -34.32 -18.53
CA THR A 12 -27.23 -35.04 -19.59
C THR A 12 -27.39 -36.55 -19.34
N LEU A 13 -27.41 -37.02 -18.08
CA LEU A 13 -27.60 -38.46 -17.81
C LEU A 13 -29.06 -38.89 -18.02
N THR A 14 -29.26 -39.88 -18.90
CA THR A 14 -30.49 -40.67 -19.05
C THR A 14 -30.36 -42.01 -18.31
N ASP A 15 -31.48 -42.59 -17.89
CA ASP A 15 -31.48 -43.92 -17.27
C ASP A 15 -30.87 -44.96 -18.23
N GLY A 16 -29.76 -45.59 -17.83
CA GLY A 16 -28.92 -46.45 -18.70
C GLY A 16 -27.53 -45.88 -19.07
N ASP A 17 -27.22 -44.62 -18.74
CA ASP A 17 -25.85 -44.09 -18.83
C ASP A 17 -24.97 -44.61 -17.68
N TYR A 18 -23.72 -44.97 -17.97
CA TYR A 18 -22.83 -45.59 -16.99
C TYR A 18 -22.03 -44.55 -16.19
N ILE A 19 -21.85 -44.81 -14.90
CA ILE A 19 -20.84 -44.17 -14.05
C ILE A 19 -19.85 -45.29 -13.68
N LEU A 20 -18.55 -45.00 -13.63
CA LEU A 20 -17.51 -45.93 -13.11
C LEU A 20 -17.65 -46.23 -11.59
N SER A 21 -18.80 -45.90 -11.01
CA SER A 21 -19.23 -46.07 -9.63
C SER A 21 -20.67 -46.62 -9.66
N PRO A 22 -21.01 -47.63 -8.85
CA PRO A 22 -22.31 -48.31 -8.90
C PRO A 22 -23.49 -47.34 -8.75
N SER A 23 -24.57 -47.59 -9.50
CA SER A 23 -25.83 -46.86 -9.36
C SER A 23 -26.50 -47.17 -8.02
N LEU A 24 -27.32 -46.23 -7.51
CA LEU A 24 -27.78 -46.18 -6.11
C LEU A 24 -28.48 -47.46 -5.62
N THR A 25 -29.11 -48.22 -6.51
CA THR A 25 -29.85 -49.46 -6.18
C THR A 25 -28.91 -50.64 -5.88
N ASN A 26 -27.67 -50.61 -6.39
CA ASN A 26 -26.72 -51.73 -6.31
C ASN A 26 -25.48 -51.46 -5.43
N ILE A 27 -25.43 -50.28 -4.81
CA ILE A 27 -24.41 -49.93 -3.80
C ILE A 27 -24.49 -50.85 -2.59
N PHE A 28 -25.67 -51.32 -2.19
CA PHE A 28 -25.83 -52.16 -1.00
C PHE A 28 -25.15 -53.53 -1.16
N GLU A 29 -25.26 -54.14 -2.34
CA GLU A 29 -24.55 -55.37 -2.68
C GLU A 29 -23.03 -55.17 -2.72
N GLY A 30 -22.57 -54.07 -3.33
CA GLY A 30 -21.16 -53.72 -3.34
C GLY A 30 -20.56 -53.43 -1.96
N ILE A 31 -21.35 -52.86 -1.03
CA ILE A 31 -20.97 -52.65 0.38
C ILE A 31 -20.83 -53.98 1.12
N HIS A 32 -21.67 -54.97 0.82
CA HIS A 32 -21.58 -56.32 1.36
C HIS A 32 -20.48 -57.17 0.70
N GLY A 33 -19.75 -56.61 -0.28
CA GLY A 33 -18.67 -57.32 -0.98
C GLY A 33 -19.16 -58.26 -2.08
N ASN A 34 -20.46 -58.23 -2.42
CA ASN A 34 -21.03 -58.98 -3.52
C ASN A 34 -20.90 -58.18 -4.83
N GLY A 35 -20.35 -58.80 -5.86
CA GLY A 35 -20.21 -58.16 -7.16
C GLY A 35 -19.21 -58.83 -8.07
N ILE A 36 -19.03 -58.26 -9.25
CA ILE A 36 -18.14 -58.77 -10.29
C ILE A 36 -16.72 -58.30 -10.01
N LEU A 37 -15.78 -59.25 -10.10
CA LEU A 37 -14.36 -58.93 -10.11
C LEU A 37 -13.92 -58.58 -11.53
N MET A 38 -13.51 -57.33 -11.72
CA MET A 38 -12.93 -56.88 -12.97
C MET A 38 -11.42 -57.20 -12.99
N TYR A 39 -11.01 -58.22 -13.75
CA TYR A 39 -9.58 -58.52 -13.95
C TYR A 39 -8.83 -57.34 -14.56
N GLU A 40 -9.52 -56.64 -15.46
CA GLU A 40 -8.99 -55.57 -16.27
C GLU A 40 -8.66 -54.34 -15.42
N ASP A 41 -9.25 -54.18 -14.23
CA ASP A 41 -8.98 -53.05 -13.32
C ASP A 41 -7.52 -53.00 -12.85
N THR A 42 -6.83 -54.14 -12.86
CA THR A 42 -5.40 -54.25 -12.51
C THR A 42 -4.49 -54.49 -13.72
N ALA A 43 -5.05 -54.64 -14.92
CA ALA A 43 -4.32 -54.91 -16.17
C ALA A 43 -4.25 -53.66 -17.06
N ALA A 44 -3.43 -52.69 -16.67
CA ALA A 44 -3.31 -51.38 -17.33
C ALA A 44 -2.90 -51.41 -18.82
N GLY A 45 -2.38 -52.55 -19.32
CA GLY A 45 -1.95 -52.74 -20.70
C GLY A 45 -2.98 -53.39 -21.64
N ASP A 46 -4.13 -53.84 -21.14
CA ASP A 46 -5.18 -54.46 -21.96
C ASP A 46 -6.22 -53.42 -22.39
N SER A 47 -6.44 -53.28 -23.69
CA SER A 47 -7.47 -52.38 -24.25
C SER A 47 -8.89 -52.76 -23.80
N ASN A 48 -9.11 -54.01 -23.41
CA ASN A 48 -10.40 -54.52 -22.92
C ASN A 48 -10.87 -53.85 -21.62
N ARG A 49 -9.95 -53.23 -20.85
CA ARG A 49 -10.30 -52.44 -19.65
C ARG A 49 -11.17 -51.23 -19.96
N ASN A 50 -10.99 -50.66 -21.14
CA ASN A 50 -11.58 -49.37 -21.50
C ASN A 50 -12.87 -49.51 -22.31
N ALA A 51 -13.35 -50.73 -22.56
CA ALA A 51 -14.53 -50.98 -23.40
C ALA A 51 -15.61 -51.76 -22.65
N LYS A 52 -16.82 -51.18 -22.59
CA LYS A 52 -18.00 -51.76 -21.89
C LYS A 52 -18.28 -53.20 -22.30
N ILE A 53 -18.23 -53.50 -23.60
CA ILE A 53 -18.63 -54.80 -24.16
C ILE A 53 -17.65 -55.94 -23.83
N THR A 54 -16.43 -55.59 -23.43
CA THR A 54 -15.35 -56.54 -23.15
C THR A 54 -15.12 -56.73 -21.66
N THR A 55 -16.03 -56.27 -20.81
CA THR A 55 -15.94 -56.44 -19.35
C THR A 55 -16.80 -57.64 -18.89
N PRO A 56 -16.40 -58.36 -17.83
CA PRO A 56 -17.15 -59.52 -17.34
C PRO A 56 -18.60 -59.20 -16.94
N GLY A 57 -19.50 -60.16 -17.13
CA GLY A 57 -20.94 -60.04 -16.84
C GLY A 57 -21.72 -59.14 -17.78
N TYR A 58 -21.10 -58.54 -18.79
CA TYR A 58 -21.81 -57.73 -19.77
C TYR A 58 -22.87 -58.57 -20.47
N VAL A 59 -24.11 -58.06 -20.48
CA VAL A 59 -25.25 -58.67 -21.16
C VAL A 59 -25.55 -57.89 -22.44
N SER A 60 -25.70 -58.59 -23.55
CA SER A 60 -26.10 -58.01 -24.83
C SER A 60 -27.24 -58.77 -25.47
N ASP A 61 -28.08 -58.06 -26.22
CA ASP A 61 -29.06 -58.66 -27.12
C ASP A 61 -28.34 -59.52 -28.18
N ASN A 62 -28.88 -60.71 -28.44
CA ASN A 62 -28.36 -61.66 -29.42
C ASN A 62 -29.42 -62.03 -30.49
N GLY A 63 -30.41 -61.15 -30.69
CA GLY A 63 -31.50 -61.33 -31.64
C GLY A 63 -32.71 -62.01 -31.00
N THR A 64 -33.61 -62.52 -31.84
CA THR A 64 -34.93 -63.00 -31.40
C THR A 64 -34.83 -64.02 -30.27
N ASN A 65 -35.40 -63.66 -29.12
CA ASN A 65 -35.56 -64.52 -27.95
C ASN A 65 -34.25 -65.06 -27.32
N SER A 66 -33.13 -64.31 -27.40
CA SER A 66 -31.89 -64.72 -26.71
C SER A 66 -31.01 -63.56 -26.26
N ILE A 67 -30.23 -63.80 -25.21
CA ILE A 67 -29.19 -62.88 -24.73
C ILE A 67 -27.83 -63.57 -24.72
N ILE A 68 -26.77 -62.78 -24.80
CA ILE A 68 -25.40 -63.20 -24.53
C ILE A 68 -24.93 -62.58 -23.22
N VAL A 69 -24.32 -63.39 -22.36
CA VAL A 69 -23.65 -62.95 -21.14
C VAL A 69 -22.16 -63.27 -21.24
N ARG A 70 -21.29 -62.29 -21.02
CA ARG A 70 -19.84 -62.53 -20.99
C ARG A 70 -19.44 -63.18 -19.66
N GLY A 71 -18.74 -64.31 -19.73
CA GLY A 71 -18.32 -65.05 -18.55
C GLY A 71 -17.35 -64.28 -17.66
N GLY A 72 -17.29 -64.62 -16.38
CA GLY A 72 -16.56 -63.88 -15.38
C GLY A 72 -16.49 -64.56 -14.03
N TYR A 73 -16.01 -63.81 -13.05
CA TYR A 73 -15.99 -64.23 -11.65
C TYR A 73 -16.74 -63.20 -10.82
N SER A 74 -17.63 -63.67 -9.96
CA SER A 74 -18.29 -62.86 -8.94
C SER A 74 -17.77 -63.25 -7.56
N VAL A 75 -17.73 -62.29 -6.64
CA VAL A 75 -17.66 -62.57 -5.21
C VAL A 75 -19.09 -62.61 -4.71
N LEU A 76 -19.47 -63.72 -4.08
CA LEU A 76 -20.75 -63.90 -3.40
C LEU A 76 -20.45 -64.48 -2.01
N ASP A 77 -20.78 -63.74 -0.96
CA ASP A 77 -20.54 -64.16 0.44
C ASP A 77 -19.07 -64.57 0.71
N GLY A 78 -18.12 -63.85 0.11
CA GLY A 78 -16.68 -64.13 0.23
C GLY A 78 -16.14 -65.29 -0.63
N LEU A 79 -17.00 -66.02 -1.34
CA LEU A 79 -16.61 -67.07 -2.28
C LEU A 79 -16.44 -66.49 -3.69
N ILE A 80 -15.35 -66.85 -4.38
CA ILE A 80 -15.18 -66.55 -5.80
C ILE A 80 -15.91 -67.62 -6.61
N ILE A 81 -17.03 -67.23 -7.22
CA ILE A 81 -17.86 -68.09 -8.06
C ILE A 81 -17.60 -67.79 -9.54
N PRO A 82 -17.31 -68.81 -10.37
CA PRO A 82 -17.30 -68.65 -11.82
C PRO A 82 -18.74 -68.56 -12.34
N PHE A 83 -19.00 -67.62 -13.27
CA PHE A 83 -20.27 -67.58 -13.99
C PHE A 83 -20.04 -67.48 -15.51
N GLY A 84 -20.87 -68.18 -16.29
CA GLY A 84 -20.69 -68.36 -17.74
C GLY A 84 -19.40 -69.12 -18.08
N ASN A 85 -19.03 -69.10 -19.36
CA ASN A 85 -17.79 -69.75 -19.80
C ASN A 85 -16.57 -68.92 -19.34
N ILE A 86 -15.72 -69.52 -18.51
CA ILE A 86 -14.57 -68.87 -17.85
C ILE A 86 -13.30 -68.78 -18.71
N ALA A 87 -13.30 -69.30 -19.94
CA ALA A 87 -12.19 -69.08 -20.87
C ALA A 87 -12.12 -67.58 -21.24
N ALA A 88 -10.92 -67.00 -21.29
CA ALA A 88 -10.73 -65.57 -21.51
C ALA A 88 -11.47 -65.06 -22.76
N GLY A 89 -12.48 -64.21 -22.56
CA GLY A 89 -13.30 -63.64 -23.64
C GLY A 89 -14.48 -64.51 -24.11
N ALA A 90 -14.76 -65.63 -23.46
CA ALA A 90 -15.87 -66.50 -23.83
C ALA A 90 -17.24 -65.94 -23.37
N THR A 91 -18.25 -66.20 -24.18
CA THR A 91 -19.63 -65.76 -23.99
C THR A 91 -20.56 -66.94 -23.81
N GLN A 92 -21.51 -66.82 -22.90
CA GLN A 92 -22.61 -67.77 -22.70
C GLN A 92 -23.87 -67.24 -23.38
N THR A 93 -24.42 -68.00 -24.31
CA THR A 93 -25.72 -67.68 -24.94
C THR A 93 -26.84 -68.33 -24.13
N ILE A 94 -27.87 -67.54 -23.82
CA ILE A 94 -29.06 -68.00 -23.09
C ILE A 94 -30.30 -67.66 -23.92
N THR A 95 -31.06 -68.69 -24.30
CA THR A 95 -32.37 -68.54 -24.94
C THR A 95 -33.41 -68.19 -23.88
N LEU A 96 -34.31 -67.25 -24.16
CA LEU A 96 -35.35 -66.78 -23.23
C LEU A 96 -36.59 -67.68 -23.34
N GLN A 97 -36.63 -68.77 -22.58
CA GLN A 97 -37.70 -69.78 -22.66
C GLN A 97 -38.10 -70.27 -21.26
N GLN A 98 -39.24 -70.96 -21.13
CA GLN A 98 -39.72 -71.42 -19.81
C GLN A 98 -38.72 -72.31 -19.06
N SER A 99 -37.81 -72.99 -19.75
CA SER A 99 -36.81 -73.87 -19.13
C SER A 99 -35.57 -73.14 -18.58
N THR A 100 -35.37 -71.88 -18.93
CA THR A 100 -34.18 -71.07 -18.59
C THR A 100 -34.51 -69.83 -17.77
N ILE A 101 -35.80 -69.50 -17.62
CA ILE A 101 -36.30 -68.33 -16.92
C ILE A 101 -37.20 -68.77 -15.76
N GLU A 102 -37.10 -68.07 -14.64
CA GLU A 102 -37.88 -68.26 -13.42
C GLU A 102 -38.94 -67.15 -13.24
N GLY A 103 -39.84 -67.26 -12.27
CA GLY A 103 -40.83 -66.22 -11.96
C GLY A 103 -42.17 -66.39 -12.70
N SER A 104 -42.68 -65.34 -13.35
CA SER A 104 -44.05 -65.32 -13.90
C SER A 104 -44.29 -66.29 -15.08
N THR A 105 -43.22 -66.75 -15.75
CA THR A 105 -43.13 -67.70 -16.91
C THR A 105 -44.30 -67.69 -17.90
N SER A 106 -44.95 -66.55 -18.09
CA SER A 106 -46.15 -66.40 -18.91
C SER A 106 -45.78 -65.65 -20.18
N ALA A 107 -46.27 -66.13 -21.32
CA ALA A 107 -46.01 -65.49 -22.61
C ALA A 107 -46.61 -64.08 -22.65
N LEU A 108 -45.88 -63.14 -23.26
CA LEU A 108 -46.40 -61.79 -23.49
C LEU A 108 -47.52 -61.82 -24.52
N THR A 109 -48.42 -60.85 -24.44
CA THR A 109 -49.47 -60.61 -25.45
C THR A 109 -49.33 -59.21 -26.04
N THR A 110 -49.99 -58.94 -27.17
CA THR A 110 -49.85 -57.68 -27.92
C THR A 110 -49.94 -56.44 -27.03
N GLY A 111 -48.88 -55.62 -27.06
CA GLY A 111 -48.78 -54.38 -26.28
C GLY A 111 -48.23 -54.56 -24.87
N GLN A 112 -47.96 -55.79 -24.43
CA GLN A 112 -47.33 -56.04 -23.14
C GLN A 112 -45.81 -55.91 -23.18
N SER A 113 -45.25 -55.50 -22.05
CA SER A 113 -43.82 -55.58 -21.77
C SER A 113 -43.58 -56.14 -20.37
N CYS A 114 -42.42 -56.75 -20.15
CA CYS A 114 -41.96 -57.21 -18.83
C CYS A 114 -40.48 -56.87 -18.64
N LEU A 115 -40.03 -56.93 -17.39
CA LEU A 115 -38.60 -56.89 -17.06
C LEU A 115 -38.12 -58.30 -16.72
N LEU A 116 -36.96 -58.66 -17.23
CA LEU A 116 -36.16 -59.80 -16.81
C LEU A 116 -35.00 -59.32 -15.96
N VAL A 117 -34.69 -60.00 -14.87
CA VAL A 117 -33.49 -59.77 -14.07
C VAL A 117 -32.51 -60.90 -14.34
N VAL A 118 -31.34 -60.56 -14.89
CA VAL A 118 -30.24 -61.50 -15.13
C VAL A 118 -29.26 -61.36 -13.98
N TYR A 119 -28.99 -62.45 -13.26
CA TYR A 119 -28.17 -62.43 -12.05
C TYR A 119 -27.24 -63.64 -11.97
N ALA A 120 -26.17 -63.53 -11.18
CA ALA A 120 -25.26 -64.62 -10.89
C ALA A 120 -25.44 -65.14 -9.45
N CYS A 121 -25.40 -66.45 -9.26
CA CYS A 121 -25.53 -67.14 -7.96
C CYS A 121 -24.53 -68.31 -7.84
N SER A 122 -24.51 -69.01 -6.71
CA SER A 122 -23.56 -70.11 -6.44
C SER A 122 -23.87 -71.43 -7.16
N ASP A 123 -24.99 -71.52 -7.90
CA ASP A 123 -25.36 -72.71 -8.68
C ASP A 123 -24.59 -72.78 -10.00
N THR A 124 -23.44 -73.46 -9.98
CA THR A 124 -22.55 -73.55 -11.15
C THR A 124 -22.87 -74.72 -12.10
N GLU A 125 -23.97 -75.43 -11.86
CA GLU A 125 -24.32 -76.64 -12.62
C GLU A 125 -24.78 -76.34 -14.06
N SER A 126 -24.55 -77.31 -14.94
CA SER A 126 -24.97 -77.24 -16.34
C SER A 126 -26.50 -77.35 -16.45
N PRO A 127 -27.18 -76.56 -17.32
CA PRO A 127 -26.62 -75.77 -18.42
C PRO A 127 -26.44 -74.26 -18.12
N ARG A 128 -26.60 -73.84 -16.86
CA ARG A 128 -26.73 -72.43 -16.49
C ARG A 128 -25.42 -71.79 -16.06
N TYR A 129 -24.44 -72.58 -15.60
CA TYR A 129 -23.08 -72.13 -15.28
C TYR A 129 -23.07 -70.86 -14.40
N GLY A 130 -23.85 -70.82 -13.32
CA GLY A 130 -23.88 -69.66 -12.41
C GLY A 130 -24.69 -68.46 -12.89
N ILE A 131 -25.42 -68.53 -14.03
CA ILE A 131 -26.26 -67.44 -14.55
C ILE A 131 -27.74 -67.84 -14.53
N HIS A 132 -28.55 -67.05 -13.85
CA HIS A 132 -30.00 -67.25 -13.72
C HIS A 132 -30.77 -66.01 -14.16
N ILE A 133 -32.04 -66.20 -14.54
CA ILE A 133 -32.90 -65.15 -15.12
C ILE A 133 -34.29 -65.26 -14.53
N GLU A 134 -34.80 -64.19 -13.91
CA GLU A 134 -36.16 -64.13 -13.40
C GLU A 134 -37.03 -63.16 -14.22
N GLN A 135 -38.25 -63.56 -14.57
CA GLN A 135 -39.25 -62.75 -15.28
C GLN A 135 -40.27 -62.12 -14.31
N GLY A 136 -40.41 -60.80 -14.41
CA GLY A 136 -41.44 -60.02 -13.72
C GLY A 136 -42.82 -60.09 -14.40
N THR A 137 -43.83 -59.50 -13.75
CA THR A 137 -45.21 -59.52 -14.27
C THR A 137 -45.36 -58.64 -15.52
N ALA A 138 -46.01 -59.18 -16.56
CA ALA A 138 -46.28 -58.46 -17.80
C ALA A 138 -47.30 -57.32 -17.59
N VAL A 139 -47.01 -56.13 -18.11
CA VAL A 139 -47.90 -54.97 -18.04
C VAL A 139 -48.30 -54.47 -19.44
N PRO A 140 -49.57 -54.10 -19.66
CA PRO A 140 -50.05 -53.62 -20.97
C PRO A 140 -49.79 -52.12 -21.19
N THR A 141 -49.64 -51.33 -20.13
CA THR A 141 -49.32 -49.89 -20.17
C THR A 141 -48.52 -49.50 -18.92
N GLY A 142 -47.61 -48.54 -19.04
CA GLY A 142 -46.69 -48.16 -17.96
C GLY A 142 -45.36 -48.93 -17.99
N PHE A 143 -44.44 -48.57 -17.10
CA PHE A 143 -43.15 -49.26 -16.98
C PHE A 143 -43.32 -50.52 -16.12
N PRO A 144 -42.85 -51.72 -16.56
CA PRO A 144 -43.02 -52.94 -15.78
C PRO A 144 -42.21 -52.89 -14.48
N VAL A 145 -42.68 -53.61 -13.46
CA VAL A 145 -41.98 -53.75 -12.18
C VAL A 145 -40.91 -54.84 -12.28
N THR A 146 -39.80 -54.65 -11.56
CA THR A 146 -38.75 -55.65 -11.46
C THR A 146 -39.23 -56.86 -10.64
N PRO A 147 -38.91 -58.10 -11.04
CA PRO A 147 -39.10 -59.28 -10.19
C PRO A 147 -38.26 -59.18 -8.90
N GLU A 148 -38.57 -59.99 -7.88
CA GLU A 148 -37.92 -59.91 -6.55
C GLU A 148 -37.60 -61.27 -5.91
N ASN A 149 -37.95 -62.41 -6.52
CA ASN A 149 -37.75 -63.71 -5.86
C ASN A 149 -36.26 -64.06 -5.71
N PHE A 150 -35.40 -63.61 -6.62
CA PHE A 150 -33.94 -63.75 -6.56
C PHE A 150 -33.31 -63.15 -5.29
N LEU A 151 -34.02 -62.28 -4.55
CA LEU A 151 -33.57 -61.74 -3.27
C LEU A 151 -33.85 -62.67 -2.09
N SER A 152 -34.74 -63.64 -2.27
CA SER A 152 -35.18 -64.58 -1.23
C SER A 152 -34.79 -66.03 -1.53
N ASP A 153 -34.71 -66.41 -2.79
CA ASP A 153 -34.25 -67.73 -3.25
C ASP A 153 -33.55 -67.63 -4.62
N THR A 154 -32.22 -67.65 -4.59
CA THR A 154 -31.34 -67.37 -5.74
C THR A 154 -31.18 -68.50 -6.74
N SER A 155 -31.74 -69.69 -6.49
CA SER A 155 -31.73 -70.76 -7.50
C SER A 155 -32.93 -70.68 -8.43
N GLY A 156 -34.01 -69.98 -8.02
CA GLY A 156 -35.31 -70.03 -8.68
C GLY A 156 -35.92 -71.44 -8.77
N LEU A 157 -35.32 -72.43 -8.11
CA LEU A 157 -35.69 -73.85 -8.15
C LEU A 157 -36.21 -74.26 -6.78
N THR A 158 -37.54 -74.42 -6.68
CA THR A 158 -38.21 -74.89 -5.47
C THR A 158 -37.59 -76.21 -4.97
N GLY A 159 -37.00 -76.20 -3.76
CA GLY A 159 -36.46 -77.39 -3.09
C GLY A 159 -34.95 -77.61 -3.18
N THR A 160 -34.18 -76.66 -3.69
CA THR A 160 -32.70 -76.70 -3.70
C THR A 160 -32.11 -75.96 -2.48
N ASN A 161 -31.34 -76.66 -1.65
CA ASN A 161 -30.71 -76.11 -0.44
C ASN A 161 -29.33 -75.52 -0.77
N LEU A 162 -29.25 -74.51 -1.63
CA LEU A 162 -28.02 -73.74 -1.77
C LEU A 162 -27.67 -73.11 -0.42
N ALA A 163 -26.40 -73.24 -0.01
CA ALA A 163 -25.93 -72.70 1.27
C ALA A 163 -25.78 -71.17 1.19
N SER A 164 -25.41 -70.64 0.02
CA SER A 164 -25.40 -69.20 -0.25
C SER A 164 -26.71 -68.75 -0.90
N LYS A 165 -27.40 -67.82 -0.25
CA LYS A 165 -28.60 -67.14 -0.77
C LYS A 165 -28.30 -65.74 -1.32
N GLN A 166 -27.02 -65.43 -1.56
CA GLN A 166 -26.58 -64.16 -2.15
C GLN A 166 -26.58 -64.27 -3.68
N SER A 167 -26.94 -63.17 -4.35
CA SER A 167 -26.84 -63.05 -5.81
C SER A 167 -26.31 -61.67 -6.18
N THR A 168 -25.75 -61.55 -7.38
CA THR A 168 -25.38 -60.24 -7.94
C THR A 168 -26.04 -60.04 -9.28
N VAL A 169 -26.76 -58.93 -9.45
CA VAL A 169 -27.48 -58.64 -10.69
C VAL A 169 -26.52 -58.14 -11.76
N LEU A 170 -26.54 -58.79 -12.91
CA LEU A 170 -25.74 -58.47 -14.08
C LEU A 170 -26.46 -57.44 -14.97
N ALA A 171 -27.74 -57.64 -15.24
CA ALA A 171 -28.54 -56.74 -16.06
C ALA A 171 -30.03 -56.84 -15.73
N VAL A 172 -30.76 -55.76 -16.00
CA VAL A 172 -32.23 -55.79 -16.10
C VAL A 172 -32.58 -55.62 -17.57
N VAL A 173 -33.32 -56.56 -18.15
CA VAL A 173 -33.65 -56.57 -19.57
C VAL A 173 -35.14 -56.29 -19.74
N LYS A 174 -35.50 -55.22 -20.44
CA LYS A 174 -36.88 -54.98 -20.84
C LYS A 174 -37.18 -55.77 -22.10
N CYS A 175 -38.21 -56.59 -22.02
CA CYS A 175 -38.72 -57.35 -23.15
C CYS A 175 -40.10 -56.87 -23.55
N ILE A 176 -40.36 -56.84 -24.86
CA ILE A 176 -41.66 -56.50 -25.46
C ILE A 176 -42.23 -57.71 -26.17
N PHE A 177 -43.54 -57.69 -26.41
CA PHE A 177 -44.20 -58.73 -27.16
C PHE A 177 -43.69 -58.82 -28.61
N ASN A 178 -43.26 -60.02 -29.01
CA ASN A 178 -43.02 -60.37 -30.40
C ASN A 178 -43.62 -61.76 -30.68
N ALA A 179 -44.64 -61.81 -31.54
CA ALA A 179 -45.36 -63.03 -31.84
C ALA A 179 -44.46 -64.06 -32.54
N GLY A 180 -44.29 -65.24 -31.93
CA GLY A 180 -43.44 -66.32 -32.44
C GLY A 180 -41.98 -66.25 -32.01
N ALA A 181 -41.61 -65.29 -31.15
CA ALA A 181 -40.31 -65.23 -30.50
C ALA A 181 -40.24 -66.17 -29.29
N GLY A 182 -40.29 -67.49 -29.55
CA GLY A 182 -40.22 -68.54 -28.52
C GLY A 182 -41.55 -68.89 -27.85
N ASP A 183 -41.48 -69.62 -26.74
CA ASP A 183 -42.64 -70.04 -25.94
C ASP A 183 -43.17 -68.94 -24.99
N LEU A 184 -42.41 -67.86 -24.83
CA LEU A 184 -42.76 -66.69 -24.02
C LEU A 184 -43.09 -65.43 -24.85
N ASP A 185 -43.07 -65.53 -26.19
CA ASP A 185 -43.39 -64.46 -27.16
C ASP A 185 -42.71 -63.11 -26.83
N MET A 186 -41.42 -63.16 -26.51
CA MET A 186 -40.67 -61.99 -26.02
C MET A 186 -39.42 -61.70 -26.86
N GLU A 187 -39.19 -60.41 -27.09
CA GLU A 187 -37.97 -59.89 -27.71
C GLU A 187 -37.34 -58.82 -26.82
N VAL A 188 -36.01 -58.76 -26.81
CA VAL A 188 -35.26 -57.77 -26.05
C VAL A 188 -35.42 -56.40 -26.68
N ASP A 189 -35.99 -55.46 -25.93
CA ASP A 189 -36.13 -54.05 -26.34
C ASP A 189 -34.94 -53.23 -25.84
N THR A 190 -34.58 -53.41 -24.56
CA THR A 190 -33.50 -52.63 -23.94
C THR A 190 -32.83 -53.45 -22.84
N VAL A 191 -31.50 -53.41 -22.79
CA VAL A 191 -30.69 -53.99 -21.72
C VAL A 191 -30.17 -52.86 -20.83
N TYR A 192 -30.64 -52.83 -19.58
CA TYR A 192 -30.11 -51.97 -18.53
C TYR A 192 -28.94 -52.67 -17.85
N ASP A 193 -27.75 -52.10 -17.99
CA ASP A 193 -26.54 -52.60 -17.34
C ASP A 193 -26.51 -52.12 -15.89
N VAL A 194 -26.57 -53.06 -14.95
CA VAL A 194 -26.60 -52.77 -13.51
C VAL A 194 -25.45 -53.44 -12.77
N ARG A 195 -24.37 -53.80 -13.48
CA ARG A 195 -23.26 -54.53 -12.88
C ARG A 195 -22.62 -53.77 -11.71
N THR A 196 -22.38 -54.49 -10.63
CA THR A 196 -21.67 -53.98 -9.46
C THR A 196 -20.25 -54.50 -9.49
N PHE A 197 -19.27 -53.61 -9.51
CA PHE A 197 -17.87 -53.98 -9.39
C PHE A 197 -17.38 -53.73 -7.97
N VAL A 198 -16.75 -54.73 -7.35
CA VAL A 198 -16.20 -54.61 -5.99
C VAL A 198 -14.74 -54.17 -6.04
N LYS A 199 -14.39 -53.19 -5.20
CA LYS A 199 -13.06 -52.57 -5.16
C LYS A 199 -12.14 -53.19 -4.11
N PRO A 200 -10.82 -53.18 -4.35
CA PRO A 200 -9.85 -53.40 -3.29
C PRO A 200 -9.57 -52.12 -2.46
N SER A 201 -9.91 -52.15 -1.16
CA SER A 201 -9.38 -51.37 0.00
C SER A 201 -10.07 -50.05 0.47
N PRO A 202 -10.21 -49.82 1.81
CA PRO A 202 -9.90 -50.75 2.91
C PRO A 202 -10.99 -51.81 3.08
N ILE A 203 -10.56 -53.05 3.30
CA ILE A 203 -11.44 -54.20 3.49
C ILE A 203 -11.42 -54.55 4.98
N TYR A 204 -12.59 -54.51 5.63
CA TYR A 204 -12.77 -55.06 6.97
C TYR A 204 -12.97 -56.57 6.84
N LEU A 205 -12.22 -57.37 7.60
CA LEU A 205 -12.23 -58.84 7.49
C LEU A 205 -12.86 -59.46 8.74
N SER A 206 -13.80 -60.36 8.54
CA SER A 206 -14.26 -61.32 9.56
C SER A 206 -13.43 -62.61 9.47
N PRO A 207 -13.20 -63.33 10.59
CA PRO A 207 -12.54 -64.63 10.55
C PRO A 207 -13.40 -65.66 9.82
N MET A 208 -12.86 -66.29 8.77
CA MET A 208 -13.55 -67.30 7.98
C MET A 208 -13.38 -68.70 8.59
N THR A 209 -14.48 -69.46 8.68
CA THR A 209 -14.53 -70.86 9.16
C THR A 209 -15.53 -71.66 8.33
N THR A 210 -15.23 -72.91 7.98
CA THR A 210 -16.10 -73.81 7.18
C THR A 210 -17.28 -74.41 7.97
N GLY A 211 -17.61 -73.85 9.12
CA GLY A 211 -18.66 -74.34 10.02
C GLY A 211 -19.28 -73.22 10.83
N VAL A 212 -19.84 -73.54 12.01
CA VAL A 212 -20.49 -72.56 12.87
C VAL A 212 -19.56 -71.40 13.25
N VAL A 213 -20.11 -70.18 13.29
CA VAL A 213 -19.38 -68.95 13.62
C VAL A 213 -18.56 -69.13 14.89
N GLY A 214 -17.25 -68.88 14.79
CA GLY A 214 -16.32 -68.97 15.93
C GLY A 214 -15.77 -70.36 16.22
N ASN A 215 -16.11 -71.40 15.45
CA ASN A 215 -15.49 -72.71 15.59
C ASN A 215 -14.08 -72.74 14.98
N GLN A 216 -13.07 -72.61 15.84
CA GLN A 216 -11.66 -72.56 15.48
C GLN A 216 -11.11 -73.88 14.90
N SER A 217 -11.82 -75.01 15.08
CA SER A 217 -11.41 -76.31 14.51
C SER A 217 -11.67 -76.41 13.00
N ASN A 218 -12.62 -75.61 12.48
CA ASN A 218 -12.99 -75.54 11.07
C ASN A 218 -12.35 -74.32 10.38
N ARG A 219 -11.09 -74.03 10.73
CA ARG A 219 -10.36 -72.87 10.18
C ARG A 219 -10.10 -73.05 8.68
N VAL A 220 -10.12 -71.93 7.98
CA VAL A 220 -9.78 -71.84 6.56
C VAL A 220 -8.33 -71.39 6.47
N ASP A 221 -7.39 -72.33 6.37
CA ASP A 221 -5.95 -72.02 6.38
C ASP A 221 -5.29 -72.22 5.00
N SER A 222 -5.97 -72.84 4.05
CA SER A 222 -5.48 -73.09 2.70
C SER A 222 -6.41 -72.58 1.60
N ALA A 223 -5.88 -72.43 0.39
CA ALA A 223 -6.69 -72.11 -0.78
C ALA A 223 -7.76 -73.17 -1.08
N ALA A 224 -7.47 -74.43 -0.73
CA ALA A 224 -8.41 -75.53 -0.90
C ALA A 224 -9.54 -75.49 0.13
N ASP A 225 -9.25 -75.10 1.37
CA ASP A 225 -10.30 -74.90 2.39
C ASP A 225 -11.20 -73.71 2.03
N LEU A 226 -10.62 -72.67 1.43
CA LEU A 226 -11.36 -71.50 0.97
C LEU A 226 -12.29 -71.85 -0.21
N ASP A 227 -11.82 -72.69 -1.14
CA ASP A 227 -12.66 -73.24 -2.21
C ASP A 227 -13.76 -74.17 -1.68
N GLY A 228 -13.53 -74.85 -0.55
CA GLY A 228 -14.49 -75.77 0.06
C GLY A 228 -15.39 -75.16 1.14
N MET A 229 -15.38 -73.84 1.34
CA MET A 229 -15.99 -73.23 2.54
C MET A 229 -17.49 -73.49 2.70
N HIS A 230 -18.22 -73.70 1.61
CA HIS A 230 -19.67 -73.89 1.61
C HIS A 230 -20.14 -75.36 1.49
N GLY A 231 -19.25 -76.35 1.60
CA GLY A 231 -19.68 -77.75 1.76
C GLY A 231 -18.98 -78.78 0.88
N GLY A 232 -18.25 -78.34 -0.16
CA GLY A 232 -17.48 -79.21 -1.07
C GLY A 232 -18.37 -80.11 -1.96
N GLY A 233 -18.07 -80.17 -3.27
CA GLY A 233 -18.91 -80.81 -4.27
C GLY A 233 -19.43 -79.82 -5.30
N ASP A 234 -20.74 -79.53 -5.26
CA ASP A 234 -21.45 -78.68 -6.24
C ASP A 234 -21.23 -77.16 -5.98
N GLU A 235 -20.74 -76.81 -4.78
CA GLU A 235 -20.45 -75.42 -4.34
C GLU A 235 -18.94 -75.23 -4.09
N VAL A 236 -18.11 -75.60 -5.07
CA VAL A 236 -16.64 -75.47 -4.99
C VAL A 236 -16.16 -74.16 -5.63
N GLY A 237 -15.46 -73.35 -4.84
CA GLY A 237 -14.79 -72.14 -5.30
C GLY A 237 -13.69 -72.39 -6.32
N GLY A 238 -13.38 -71.35 -7.12
CA GLY A 238 -12.39 -71.42 -8.19
C GLY A 238 -10.99 -70.89 -7.84
N LEU A 239 -10.70 -70.57 -6.58
CA LEU A 239 -9.45 -69.89 -6.22
C LEU A 239 -8.22 -70.75 -6.56
N SER A 240 -8.27 -72.06 -6.29
CA SER A 240 -7.14 -72.98 -6.54
C SER A 240 -6.79 -73.14 -8.03
N SER A 241 -7.70 -72.86 -8.95
CA SER A 241 -7.46 -72.90 -10.41
C SER A 241 -7.29 -71.50 -11.04
N SER A 242 -7.80 -70.44 -10.41
CA SER A 242 -7.77 -69.06 -10.93
C SER A 242 -6.37 -68.40 -10.95
N ASN A 243 -6.25 -67.22 -11.57
CA ASN A 243 -5.05 -66.37 -11.45
C ASN A 243 -5.13 -65.35 -10.31
N PHE A 244 -6.24 -65.32 -9.56
CA PHE A 244 -6.41 -64.40 -8.45
C PHE A 244 -5.57 -64.80 -7.24
N GLY A 245 -5.21 -63.78 -6.46
CA GLY A 245 -4.79 -63.94 -5.08
C GLY A 245 -5.95 -63.60 -4.15
N ALA A 246 -6.01 -64.27 -3.01
CA ALA A 246 -6.99 -63.96 -1.97
C ALA A 246 -6.27 -63.61 -0.68
N ILE A 247 -6.79 -62.60 0.02
CA ILE A 247 -6.39 -62.27 1.38
C ILE A 247 -7.61 -62.45 2.29
N TRP A 248 -7.46 -63.18 3.38
CA TRP A 248 -8.56 -63.40 4.32
C TRP A 248 -8.04 -63.59 5.75
N GLN A 249 -8.89 -63.31 6.72
CA GLN A 249 -8.61 -63.61 8.12
C GLN A 249 -9.22 -64.97 8.46
N SER A 250 -8.49 -65.82 9.18
CA SER A 250 -9.03 -67.02 9.82
C SER A 250 -8.29 -67.25 11.14
N TYR A 251 -8.24 -68.48 11.63
CA TYR A 251 -7.63 -68.84 12.91
C TYR A 251 -6.27 -69.54 12.72
N SER A 252 -5.37 -69.44 13.72
CA SER A 252 -4.09 -70.17 13.77
C SER A 252 -4.25 -71.63 14.19
N TYR A 253 -3.23 -72.46 13.95
CA TYR A 253 -3.12 -73.78 14.56
C TYR A 253 -2.53 -73.71 15.98
N GLY A 254 -3.34 -74.03 16.99
CA GLY A 254 -2.91 -74.17 18.38
C GLY A 254 -2.14 -75.48 18.63
N THR A 255 -1.04 -75.40 19.39
CA THR A 255 -0.16 -76.56 19.66
C THR A 255 -0.25 -77.06 21.11
N ASP A 256 -1.02 -76.38 21.96
CA ASP A 256 -1.25 -76.67 23.39
C ASP A 256 -2.72 -77.02 23.70
N GLY A 257 -3.57 -77.14 22.67
CA GLY A 257 -4.98 -77.46 22.82
C GLY A 257 -5.87 -76.28 23.22
N THR A 258 -5.37 -75.03 23.22
CA THR A 258 -6.15 -73.87 23.69
C THR A 258 -6.18 -72.60 22.83
N ASP A 259 -5.63 -72.53 21.61
CA ASP A 259 -5.71 -71.26 20.83
C ASP A 259 -6.02 -71.38 19.32
N GLY A 260 -6.88 -70.45 18.87
CA GLY A 260 -7.17 -70.02 17.51
C GLY A 260 -7.18 -68.48 17.46
N ASP A 261 -5.99 -67.90 17.31
CA ASP A 261 -5.79 -66.47 17.14
C ASP A 261 -6.21 -66.02 15.75
N HIS A 262 -6.63 -64.77 15.61
CA HIS A 262 -6.88 -64.18 14.29
C HIS A 262 -5.58 -64.07 13.49
N VAL A 263 -5.54 -64.74 12.34
CA VAL A 263 -4.40 -64.76 11.42
C VAL A 263 -4.86 -64.33 10.05
N LEU A 264 -4.07 -63.45 9.44
CA LEU A 264 -4.23 -63.01 8.06
C LEU A 264 -3.45 -63.95 7.13
N TYR A 265 -4.16 -64.56 6.20
CA TYR A 265 -3.63 -65.43 5.16
C TYR A 265 -3.66 -64.72 3.82
N PHE A 266 -2.65 -64.98 3.00
CA PHE A 266 -2.62 -64.62 1.58
C PHE A 266 -2.31 -65.86 0.75
N SER A 267 -3.16 -66.17 -0.22
CA SER A 267 -2.91 -67.21 -1.21
C SER A 267 -2.64 -66.59 -2.58
N GLY A 268 -1.57 -67.03 -3.23
CA GLY A 268 -1.17 -66.57 -4.57
C GLY A 268 -0.23 -67.55 -5.27
N LYS A 269 0.12 -67.28 -6.54
CA LYS A 269 1.09 -68.09 -7.29
C LYS A 269 2.53 -67.63 -7.00
N GLN A 270 3.37 -68.52 -6.47
CA GLN A 270 4.81 -68.31 -6.31
C GLN A 270 5.56 -69.50 -6.91
N GLY A 271 6.51 -69.24 -7.82
CA GLY A 271 7.25 -70.31 -8.52
C GLY A 271 6.37 -71.21 -9.40
N GLY A 272 5.26 -70.68 -9.93
CA GLY A 272 4.32 -71.41 -10.80
C GLY A 272 3.23 -72.22 -10.08
N SER A 273 3.30 -72.37 -8.75
CA SER A 273 2.28 -73.08 -7.94
C SER A 273 1.56 -72.15 -6.97
N ARG A 274 0.29 -72.46 -6.66
CA ARG A 274 -0.47 -71.80 -5.59
C ARG A 274 0.18 -72.08 -4.23
N ARG A 275 0.37 -71.06 -3.41
CA ARG A 275 0.90 -71.15 -2.05
C ARG A 275 0.10 -70.24 -1.12
N THR A 276 -0.24 -70.74 0.05
CA THR A 276 -0.82 -69.92 1.12
C THR A 276 0.27 -69.51 2.10
N HIS A 277 0.37 -68.22 2.35
CA HIS A 277 1.29 -67.59 3.29
C HIS A 277 0.50 -67.00 4.44
N ARG A 278 0.97 -67.23 5.65
CA ARG A 278 0.59 -66.40 6.80
C ARG A 278 1.33 -65.07 6.72
N ILE A 279 0.60 -63.96 6.77
CA ILE A 279 1.15 -62.60 6.72
C ILE A 279 1.37 -62.05 8.14
N GLY A 280 0.45 -62.35 9.07
CA GLY A 280 0.56 -61.94 10.46
C GLY A 280 -0.72 -62.16 11.25
N PRO A 281 -0.77 -61.78 12.53
CA PRO A 281 0.38 -61.32 13.34
C PRO A 281 1.35 -62.48 13.60
N ASN A 282 2.62 -62.18 13.89
CA ASN A 282 3.60 -63.18 14.34
C ASN A 282 3.26 -63.64 15.78
N LYS A 283 3.55 -64.90 16.12
CA LYS A 283 3.30 -65.46 17.47
C LYS A 283 4.57 -66.07 18.04
N ILE A 284 4.88 -65.69 19.28
CA ILE A 284 5.95 -66.29 20.09
C ILE A 284 5.41 -67.50 20.87
N SER A 285 6.17 -68.59 20.87
CA SER A 285 5.91 -69.79 21.68
C SER A 285 7.08 -70.03 22.62
N VAL A 286 6.78 -70.24 23.91
CA VAL A 286 7.78 -70.57 24.92
C VAL A 286 7.78 -72.09 25.11
N LEU A 287 8.90 -72.74 24.83
CA LEU A 287 8.99 -74.20 24.76
C LEU A 287 9.92 -74.77 25.83
N ASN A 288 9.50 -75.87 26.46
CA ASN A 288 10.33 -76.72 27.32
C ASN A 288 10.25 -78.21 26.94
N THR A 289 9.52 -78.56 25.88
CA THR A 289 9.38 -79.91 25.32
C THR A 289 9.38 -79.87 23.79
N ALA A 290 9.54 -81.03 23.14
CA ALA A 290 9.45 -81.15 21.69
C ALA A 290 8.07 -80.73 21.15
N GLN A 291 8.05 -80.08 19.99
CA GLN A 291 6.81 -79.58 19.39
C GLN A 291 6.83 -79.71 17.86
N ASN A 292 5.67 -80.07 17.30
CA ASN A 292 5.42 -79.96 15.87
C ASN A 292 5.03 -78.52 15.50
N VAL A 293 5.57 -78.02 14.39
CA VAL A 293 5.28 -76.68 13.88
C VAL A 293 4.57 -76.78 12.54
N ARG A 294 3.60 -75.91 12.30
CA ARG A 294 2.94 -75.70 11.01
C ARG A 294 3.09 -74.25 10.57
N PHE A 295 2.89 -73.97 9.28
CA PHE A 295 3.07 -72.62 8.72
C PHE A 295 2.08 -71.58 9.32
N ASP A 296 0.93 -72.05 9.81
CA ASP A 296 -0.15 -71.27 10.44
C ASP A 296 -0.03 -71.19 11.97
N GLY A 297 0.98 -71.83 12.57
CA GLY A 297 1.25 -71.81 14.02
C GLY A 297 2.28 -70.75 14.43
N PRO A 298 2.83 -70.80 15.66
CA PRO A 298 3.89 -69.89 16.10
C PRO A 298 5.12 -69.94 15.17
N ASN A 299 5.71 -68.77 14.90
CA ASN A 299 6.88 -68.63 14.03
C ASN A 299 8.11 -68.10 14.76
N ILE A 300 7.98 -67.75 16.04
CA ILE A 300 9.07 -67.37 16.93
C ILE A 300 9.04 -68.32 18.12
N PHE A 301 10.15 -69.01 18.38
CA PHE A 301 10.28 -69.97 19.47
C PHE A 301 11.33 -69.50 20.45
N ASN A 302 10.96 -69.39 21.72
CA ASN A 302 11.87 -69.13 22.82
C ASN A 302 11.95 -70.39 23.71
N ALA A 303 12.96 -71.21 23.47
CA ALA A 303 13.11 -72.49 24.14
C ALA A 303 14.00 -72.40 25.39
N THR A 304 13.63 -73.17 26.41
CA THR A 304 14.39 -73.38 27.66
C THR A 304 14.48 -74.88 27.96
N PRO A 305 15.36 -75.63 27.27
CA PRO A 305 15.40 -77.09 27.35
C PRO A 305 15.87 -77.65 28.72
N ALA A 306 14.96 -77.83 29.69
CA ALA A 306 15.35 -78.11 31.08
C ALA A 306 15.92 -79.52 31.38
N SER A 307 15.64 -80.54 30.56
CA SER A 307 15.97 -81.94 30.88
C SER A 307 16.50 -82.77 29.69
N GLY A 308 16.83 -82.11 28.58
CA GLY A 308 17.32 -82.74 27.35
C GLY A 308 17.23 -81.79 26.16
N ASP A 309 17.77 -82.21 25.02
CA ASP A 309 17.60 -81.47 23.77
C ASP A 309 16.12 -81.48 23.36
N ILE A 310 15.65 -80.35 22.82
CA ILE A 310 14.26 -80.20 22.35
C ILE A 310 14.23 -80.21 20.83
N ASN A 311 13.32 -81.00 20.27
CA ASN A 311 13.09 -81.01 18.82
C ASN A 311 11.94 -80.07 18.45
N ILE A 312 12.21 -79.16 17.52
CA ILE A 312 11.20 -78.41 16.80
C ILE A 312 11.09 -79.06 15.41
N THR A 313 9.96 -79.73 15.15
CA THR A 313 9.75 -80.51 13.93
C THR A 313 8.72 -79.82 13.04
N PRO A 314 9.12 -79.18 11.92
CA PRO A 314 8.20 -78.71 10.91
C PRO A 314 7.37 -79.89 10.35
N THR A 315 6.04 -79.77 10.39
CA THR A 315 5.08 -80.76 9.88
C THR A 315 4.06 -80.09 8.96
N GLY A 316 3.64 -80.78 7.90
CA GLY A 316 2.76 -80.21 6.87
C GLY A 316 3.51 -79.43 5.78
N THR A 317 2.77 -78.70 4.94
CA THR A 317 3.31 -78.00 3.78
C THR A 317 3.63 -76.55 4.13
N PHE A 318 4.87 -76.12 3.95
CA PHE A 318 5.30 -74.73 4.14
C PHE A 318 5.46 -74.02 2.80
N PRO A 319 5.07 -72.74 2.69
CA PRO A 319 5.36 -71.96 1.50
C PRO A 319 6.85 -71.57 1.44
N PRO A 320 7.44 -71.41 0.25
CA PRO A 320 8.81 -70.89 0.11
C PRO A 320 8.96 -69.53 0.83
N SER A 321 10.16 -69.29 1.36
CA SER A 321 10.50 -68.14 2.19
C SER A 321 9.80 -68.06 3.56
N HIS A 322 9.06 -69.10 3.98
CA HIS A 322 8.54 -69.14 5.35
C HIS A 322 9.70 -69.16 6.35
N MET A 323 9.58 -68.32 7.39
CA MET A 323 10.65 -68.08 8.35
C MET A 323 10.24 -68.56 9.74
N ILE A 324 11.15 -69.30 10.39
CA ILE A 324 11.05 -69.68 11.79
C ILE A 324 12.27 -69.12 12.53
N ILE A 325 12.02 -68.40 13.61
CA ILE A 325 13.06 -67.89 14.51
C ILE A 325 13.09 -68.78 15.74
N VAL A 326 14.26 -69.28 16.10
CA VAL A 326 14.46 -70.11 17.29
C VAL A 326 15.50 -69.46 18.16
N ASN A 327 15.13 -69.10 19.38
CA ASN A 327 16.02 -68.67 20.44
C ASN A 327 16.15 -69.78 21.49
N ASN A 328 17.38 -70.18 21.79
CA ASN A 328 17.69 -71.03 22.92
C ASN A 328 18.18 -70.16 24.08
N ALA A 329 17.28 -69.90 25.04
CA ALA A 329 17.57 -69.08 26.21
C ALA A 329 18.35 -69.84 27.31
N GLN A 330 18.71 -71.11 27.08
CA GLN A 330 19.46 -71.91 28.05
C GLN A 330 20.97 -71.63 28.03
N SER A 331 21.61 -71.67 29.20
CA SER A 331 22.96 -71.16 29.38
C SER A 331 24.12 -72.15 29.20
N SER A 332 23.93 -73.48 29.24
CA SER A 332 25.13 -74.36 29.28
C SER A 332 25.03 -75.82 28.81
N THR A 333 23.86 -76.45 28.68
CA THR A 333 23.82 -77.93 28.52
C THR A 333 23.00 -78.50 27.37
N HIS A 334 21.93 -77.86 26.93
CA HIS A 334 20.98 -78.48 25.99
C HIS A 334 20.74 -77.59 24.77
N LYS A 335 20.63 -78.20 23.59
CA LYS A 335 20.40 -77.52 22.31
C LYS A 335 18.94 -77.66 21.87
N VAL A 336 18.53 -76.78 20.96
CA VAL A 336 17.28 -76.93 20.23
C VAL A 336 17.62 -77.48 18.84
N ILE A 337 17.07 -78.64 18.52
CA ILE A 337 17.26 -79.29 17.23
C ILE A 337 16.09 -78.89 16.34
N PHE A 338 16.38 -78.17 15.25
CA PHE A 338 15.40 -77.94 14.20
C PHE A 338 15.44 -79.13 13.23
N ASP A 339 14.42 -80.00 13.30
CA ASP A 339 14.36 -81.30 12.63
C ASP A 339 13.28 -81.34 11.53
N PRO A 340 13.60 -80.98 10.28
CA PRO A 340 12.64 -80.99 9.18
C PRO A 340 12.37 -82.37 8.56
N SER A 341 13.13 -83.41 8.90
CA SER A 341 12.96 -84.77 8.36
C SER A 341 12.26 -85.72 9.32
N GLY A 342 12.01 -85.29 10.56
CA GLY A 342 11.43 -86.13 11.62
C GLY A 342 12.37 -87.25 12.05
N LEU A 343 13.66 -87.17 11.69
CA LEU A 343 14.67 -88.14 12.04
C LEU A 343 15.45 -87.58 13.24
N SER A 344 15.04 -88.00 14.43
CA SER A 344 15.69 -87.70 15.71
C SER A 344 17.05 -88.42 15.87
N ASN A 345 17.95 -88.24 14.90
CA ASN A 345 19.26 -88.89 14.92
C ASN A 345 20.36 -87.85 15.13
N GLY A 346 21.05 -87.93 16.27
CA GLY A 346 21.99 -86.95 16.82
C GLY A 346 23.30 -86.72 16.04
N SER A 347 23.24 -86.71 14.71
CA SER A 347 24.36 -86.39 13.82
C SER A 347 24.03 -85.16 12.99
N ALA A 348 24.46 -83.98 13.48
CA ALA A 348 24.61 -82.72 12.76
C ALA A 348 23.68 -82.51 11.55
N THR A 349 22.37 -82.48 11.77
CA THR A 349 21.43 -81.89 10.81
C THR A 349 21.69 -80.38 10.79
N VAL A 350 21.42 -79.73 9.65
CA VAL A 350 21.77 -78.33 9.27
C VAL A 350 21.36 -77.23 10.28
N GLY A 351 20.74 -77.56 11.42
CA GLY A 351 19.90 -76.65 12.20
C GLY A 351 20.01 -76.62 13.73
N ASP A 352 21.07 -77.14 14.36
CA ASP A 352 21.17 -77.02 15.83
C ASP A 352 21.28 -75.56 16.29
N VAL A 353 20.48 -75.16 17.29
CA VAL A 353 20.60 -73.89 18.01
C VAL A 353 21.21 -74.19 19.37
N GLY A 354 22.50 -73.89 19.50
CA GLY A 354 23.28 -74.13 20.71
C GLY A 354 22.80 -73.31 21.91
N THR A 355 23.46 -73.46 23.05
CA THR A 355 23.13 -72.71 24.27
C THR A 355 23.32 -71.21 24.06
N SER A 356 22.42 -70.38 24.60
CA SER A 356 22.50 -68.91 24.56
C SER A 356 22.75 -68.37 23.16
N SER A 357 22.00 -68.94 22.22
CA SER A 357 22.12 -68.65 20.79
C SER A 357 20.75 -68.61 20.14
N SER A 358 20.66 -67.92 19.02
CA SER A 358 19.45 -67.82 18.23
C SER A 358 19.75 -68.12 16.76
N ALA A 359 18.80 -68.70 16.04
CA ALA A 359 18.91 -68.91 14.61
C ALA A 359 17.61 -68.58 13.88
N ILE A 360 17.74 -68.19 12.62
CA ILE A 360 16.65 -68.00 11.68
C ILE A 360 16.72 -69.09 10.62
N PHE A 361 15.64 -69.84 10.49
CA PHE A 361 15.43 -70.89 9.50
C PHE A 361 14.46 -70.38 8.44
N VAL A 362 14.80 -70.58 7.17
CA VAL A 362 13.96 -70.22 6.03
C VAL A 362 13.75 -71.44 5.15
N TYR A 363 12.49 -71.73 4.80
CA TYR A 363 12.16 -72.79 3.86
C TYR A 363 12.42 -72.33 2.43
N ASN A 364 13.30 -72.98 1.67
CA ASN A 364 13.64 -72.55 0.31
C ASN A 364 12.68 -73.08 -0.77
N GLY A 365 11.64 -73.83 -0.38
CA GLY A 365 10.68 -74.48 -1.28
C GLY A 365 10.87 -75.99 -1.41
N THR A 366 12.06 -76.52 -1.08
CA THR A 366 12.37 -77.96 -1.07
C THR A 366 12.94 -78.43 0.27
N ALA A 367 13.70 -77.59 0.95
CA ALA A 367 14.33 -77.88 2.24
C ALA A 367 14.42 -76.62 3.12
N TRP A 368 14.68 -76.82 4.41
CA TRP A 368 14.95 -75.73 5.35
C TRP A 368 16.43 -75.36 5.37
N VAL A 369 16.73 -74.06 5.37
CA VAL A 369 18.09 -73.51 5.38
C VAL A 369 18.23 -72.55 6.56
N LYS A 370 19.34 -72.64 7.30
CA LYS A 370 19.70 -71.68 8.35
C LYS A 370 20.37 -70.47 7.70
N VAL A 371 19.78 -69.28 7.80
CA VAL A 371 20.24 -68.06 7.11
C VAL A 371 20.86 -67.01 8.02
N PHE A 372 20.59 -67.10 9.33
CA PHE A 372 21.19 -66.25 10.34
C PHE A 372 21.37 -67.06 11.63
N ALA A 373 22.51 -66.90 12.30
CA ALA A 373 22.80 -67.53 13.58
C ALA A 373 23.62 -66.58 14.44
N THR A 374 23.23 -66.40 15.70
CA THR A 374 24.05 -65.73 16.71
C THR A 374 24.79 -66.78 17.53
N SER A 375 25.97 -66.44 18.03
CA SER A 375 26.62 -67.19 19.11
C SER A 375 27.07 -66.19 20.15
N SER A 376 26.93 -66.51 21.44
CA SER A 376 27.57 -65.75 22.51
C SER A 376 29.07 -66.05 22.45
N ALA A 377 29.86 -65.13 21.90
CA ALA A 377 31.32 -65.28 21.89
C ALA A 377 31.85 -65.13 23.31
N ALA A 378 32.53 -66.15 23.83
CA ALA A 378 33.15 -66.16 25.16
C ALA A 378 34.40 -65.24 25.28
N GLY A 379 34.47 -64.16 24.49
CA GLY A 379 35.64 -63.29 24.39
C GLY A 379 35.35 -61.95 23.73
N ALA A 380 34.25 -61.29 24.12
CA ALA A 380 34.01 -59.89 23.75
C ALA A 380 34.79 -58.96 24.68
N SER A 381 35.58 -58.03 24.14
CA SER A 381 36.25 -56.97 24.89
C SER A 381 35.35 -55.75 25.18
N GLY A 382 34.05 -55.85 24.88
CA GLY A 382 33.05 -54.79 25.08
C GLY A 382 32.06 -55.13 26.19
N SER A 383 31.59 -54.10 26.90
CA SER A 383 30.50 -54.24 27.88
C SER A 383 29.18 -54.63 27.20
N ALA A 384 28.31 -55.31 27.95
CA ALA A 384 27.00 -55.76 27.47
C ALA A 384 26.20 -54.62 26.81
N GLY A 385 25.68 -54.86 25.60
CA GLY A 385 24.77 -53.95 24.89
C GLY A 385 25.36 -53.14 23.72
N ALA A 386 26.65 -53.30 23.38
CA ALA A 386 27.26 -52.62 22.24
C ALA A 386 27.11 -53.42 20.93
N ILE A 387 26.72 -52.73 19.84
CA ILE A 387 26.73 -53.29 18.48
C ILE A 387 28.17 -53.30 17.97
N GLN A 388 28.70 -54.47 17.60
CA GLN A 388 30.01 -54.64 16.98
C GLN A 388 29.85 -55.06 15.52
N ILE A 389 30.53 -54.38 14.59
CA ILE A 389 30.54 -54.72 13.15
C ILE A 389 31.92 -55.30 12.83
N SER A 390 31.96 -56.56 12.38
CA SER A 390 33.16 -57.30 11.97
C SER A 390 33.28 -57.28 10.44
N ASP A 391 34.49 -57.18 9.91
CA ASP A 391 34.79 -57.22 8.47
C ASP A 391 35.07 -58.65 7.93
N GLY A 392 35.08 -59.66 8.80
CA GLY A 392 35.10 -61.07 8.38
C GLY A 392 36.35 -61.86 8.77
N SER A 393 37.32 -61.27 9.47
CA SER A 393 38.36 -62.03 10.17
C SER A 393 38.59 -61.43 11.56
N ALA A 394 38.41 -62.25 12.62
CA ALA A 394 38.67 -61.98 14.04
C ALA A 394 39.01 -60.51 14.42
N PHE A 395 38.16 -59.84 15.22
CA PHE A 395 38.27 -58.44 15.67
C PHE A 395 39.71 -57.92 15.88
N SER A 396 40.38 -57.56 14.79
CA SER A 396 41.68 -56.91 14.79
C SER A 396 41.42 -55.45 14.46
N ASN A 397 41.85 -54.58 15.38
CA ASN A 397 41.64 -53.13 15.35
C ASN A 397 41.79 -52.55 13.93
N ASP A 398 40.70 -52.06 13.36
CA ASP A 398 40.78 -51.08 12.28
C ASP A 398 41.29 -49.77 12.90
N SER A 399 42.44 -49.28 12.46
CA SER A 399 43.07 -48.07 13.02
C SER A 399 42.21 -46.82 12.82
N ASP A 400 41.22 -46.87 11.93
CA ASP A 400 40.57 -45.68 11.40
C ASP A 400 39.19 -45.41 12.04
N LEU A 401 38.64 -46.37 12.81
CA LEU A 401 37.43 -46.19 13.61
C LEU A 401 37.40 -47.11 14.84
N THR A 402 37.94 -46.66 15.98
CA THR A 402 37.96 -47.43 17.24
C THR A 402 37.46 -46.62 18.44
N PHE A 403 36.69 -47.26 19.33
CA PHE A 403 36.45 -46.76 20.68
C PHE A 403 37.52 -47.37 21.60
N THR A 404 38.43 -46.55 22.09
CA THR A 404 39.43 -47.00 23.07
C THR A 404 38.83 -47.01 24.48
N GLY A 405 39.44 -47.76 25.40
CA GLY A 405 38.93 -48.04 26.76
C GLY A 405 38.69 -46.85 27.70
N GLY A 406 38.69 -45.62 27.18
CA GLY A 406 38.34 -44.39 27.88
C GLY A 406 37.24 -43.58 27.19
N ASN A 407 36.29 -44.20 26.49
CA ASN A 407 35.20 -43.55 25.75
C ASN A 407 35.67 -42.52 24.71
N THR A 408 36.87 -42.69 24.17
CA THR A 408 37.43 -41.80 23.16
C THR A 408 37.25 -42.45 21.79
N LEU A 409 36.53 -41.78 20.89
CA LEU A 409 36.36 -42.17 19.50
C LEU A 409 37.59 -41.73 18.69
N ASN A 410 38.40 -42.69 18.25
CA ASN A 410 39.51 -42.45 17.34
C ASN A 410 39.01 -42.61 15.90
N THR A 411 39.01 -41.52 15.13
CA THR A 411 38.61 -41.52 13.71
C THR A 411 39.38 -40.49 12.90
N VAL A 412 39.66 -40.81 11.63
CA VAL A 412 40.41 -39.93 10.70
C VAL A 412 39.57 -38.73 10.25
N HIS A 413 38.26 -38.92 10.04
CA HIS A 413 37.32 -37.86 9.65
C HIS A 413 36.00 -38.03 10.40
N LEU A 414 35.59 -36.99 11.13
CA LEU A 414 34.30 -36.96 11.83
C LEU A 414 33.38 -35.91 11.21
N THR A 415 32.41 -36.35 10.42
CA THR A 415 31.34 -35.48 9.88
C THR A 415 30.14 -35.54 10.82
N MET A 416 29.93 -34.50 11.63
CA MET A 416 28.81 -34.44 12.59
C MET A 416 27.68 -33.59 12.01
N ALA A 417 26.63 -34.22 11.50
CA ALA A 417 25.39 -33.54 11.12
C ALA A 417 24.29 -33.85 12.15
N GLY A 418 23.72 -32.83 12.79
CA GLY A 418 22.57 -32.97 13.69
C GLY A 418 22.84 -33.55 15.09
N LEU A 419 24.06 -33.98 15.42
CA LEU A 419 24.37 -34.57 16.75
C LEU A 419 24.70 -33.51 17.84
N LEU A 420 24.91 -32.26 17.46
CA LEU A 420 25.29 -31.15 18.36
C LEU A 420 24.10 -30.30 18.81
N THR A 421 22.85 -30.70 18.54
CA THR A 421 21.67 -29.85 18.81
C THR A 421 21.49 -29.50 20.29
N ASP A 422 22.08 -30.25 21.22
CA ASP A 422 22.06 -29.98 22.68
C ASP A 422 23.45 -30.05 23.35
N ALA A 423 24.55 -29.99 22.59
CA ALA A 423 25.88 -29.98 23.18
C ALA A 423 26.21 -28.58 23.72
N SER A 424 26.55 -28.47 25.01
CA SER A 424 26.92 -27.20 25.65
C SER A 424 28.24 -26.59 25.12
N GLY A 425 28.94 -27.30 24.24
CA GLY A 425 30.16 -26.85 23.57
C GLY A 425 31.07 -28.01 23.16
N ILE A 426 32.09 -27.70 22.36
CA ILE A 426 33.19 -28.60 22.05
C ILE A 426 34.37 -28.23 22.95
N ALA A 427 34.67 -29.07 23.94
CA ALA A 427 35.82 -28.88 24.83
C ALA A 427 37.05 -29.60 24.28
N LEU A 428 38.10 -28.86 23.91
CA LEU A 428 39.41 -29.42 23.60
C LEU A 428 40.10 -29.79 24.92
N LYS A 429 39.85 -31.01 25.41
CA LYS A 429 40.16 -31.43 26.78
C LYS A 429 41.66 -31.55 27.13
N ALA A 430 42.57 -31.41 26.18
CA ALA A 430 44.01 -31.45 26.45
C ALA A 430 44.62 -30.05 26.39
N SER A 431 44.78 -29.40 27.55
CA SER A 431 45.73 -28.30 27.72
C SER A 431 47.12 -28.81 27.35
N VAL A 432 47.68 -28.30 26.27
CA VAL A 432 49.03 -28.63 25.82
C VAL A 432 49.82 -27.33 25.63
N THR A 433 51.11 -27.33 25.97
CA THR A 433 51.99 -26.16 25.82
C THR A 433 52.68 -26.11 24.45
N SER A 434 52.42 -27.10 23.59
CA SER A 434 52.99 -27.23 22.24
C SER A 434 52.02 -27.98 21.34
N ASN A 435 52.11 -27.74 20.03
CA ASN A 435 51.23 -28.37 19.04
C ASN A 435 51.27 -29.92 19.11
N PRO A 436 50.13 -30.60 19.31
CA PRO A 436 50.04 -32.06 19.36
C PRO A 436 50.56 -32.81 18.13
N ALA A 437 50.55 -32.19 16.95
CA ALA A 437 51.04 -32.80 15.70
C ALA A 437 52.57 -32.66 15.51
N GLY A 438 53.30 -32.11 16.49
CA GLY A 438 54.74 -31.90 16.42
C GLY A 438 55.13 -30.65 15.62
N SER A 439 56.42 -30.31 15.66
CA SER A 439 56.99 -29.04 15.16
C SER A 439 57.13 -28.93 13.63
N GLY A 440 56.32 -29.66 12.85
CA GLY A 440 56.39 -29.67 11.38
C GLY A 440 55.51 -28.60 10.72
N PRO A 441 55.87 -28.10 9.52
CA PRO A 441 55.12 -27.07 8.78
C PRO A 441 53.72 -27.53 8.33
N ASP A 442 53.43 -28.83 8.36
CA ASP A 442 52.14 -29.42 7.97
C ASP A 442 51.20 -29.70 9.15
N ALA A 443 51.54 -29.25 10.35
CA ALA A 443 50.76 -29.47 11.57
C ALA A 443 49.46 -28.62 11.59
N ARG A 444 48.50 -28.92 10.71
CA ARG A 444 47.19 -28.23 10.57
C ARG A 444 46.18 -28.67 11.64
N THR A 445 46.61 -28.66 12.88
CA THR A 445 45.79 -29.03 14.05
C THR A 445 45.17 -27.80 14.67
N LEU A 446 43.88 -27.89 15.04
CA LEU A 446 43.22 -26.94 15.93
C LEU A 446 43.45 -27.40 17.38
N TRP A 447 44.15 -26.60 18.20
CA TRP A 447 44.54 -26.98 19.56
C TRP A 447 44.53 -25.78 20.52
N TYR A 448 44.39 -26.04 21.82
CA TYR A 448 44.41 -25.01 22.86
C TYR A 448 45.81 -24.90 23.48
N ASP A 449 46.46 -23.73 23.34
CA ASP A 449 47.73 -23.43 23.98
C ASP A 449 47.48 -22.94 25.41
N ASP A 450 47.77 -23.79 26.38
CA ASP A 450 47.57 -23.51 27.80
C ASP A 450 48.54 -22.44 28.33
N GLY A 451 49.77 -22.40 27.81
CA GLY A 451 50.78 -21.46 28.27
C GLY A 451 50.42 -20.01 27.98
N ASN A 452 49.64 -19.79 26.92
CA ASN A 452 49.18 -18.47 26.49
C ASN A 452 47.66 -18.30 26.56
N ASN A 453 46.92 -19.35 26.98
CA ASN A 453 45.46 -19.36 27.10
C ASN A 453 44.72 -18.95 25.80
N VAL A 454 45.19 -19.47 24.65
CA VAL A 454 44.70 -19.12 23.30
C VAL A 454 44.44 -20.37 22.45
N LEU A 455 43.45 -20.31 21.57
CA LEU A 455 43.27 -21.35 20.55
C LEU A 455 44.26 -21.13 19.38
N LYS A 456 44.83 -22.20 18.84
CA LYS A 456 45.80 -22.18 17.74
C LYS A 456 45.40 -23.13 16.61
N PHE A 457 45.73 -22.74 15.38
CA PHE A 457 45.70 -23.59 14.18
C PHE A 457 47.12 -23.68 13.64
N GLY A 458 47.75 -24.83 13.80
CA GLY A 458 49.20 -24.94 13.63
C GLY A 458 49.96 -24.08 14.64
N ALA A 459 50.85 -23.19 14.19
CA ALA A 459 51.58 -22.27 15.08
C ALA A 459 50.81 -20.97 15.36
N SER A 460 49.83 -20.64 14.52
CA SER A 460 49.12 -19.36 14.56
C SER A 460 48.00 -19.38 15.58
N THR A 461 47.85 -18.30 16.34
CA THR A 461 46.65 -18.05 17.16
C THR A 461 45.43 -17.86 16.27
N VAL A 462 44.35 -18.58 16.59
CA VAL A 462 43.04 -18.45 15.96
C VAL A 462 42.32 -17.32 16.66
N GLN A 463 42.19 -16.20 15.97
CA GLN A 463 41.42 -15.06 16.42
C GLN A 463 39.95 -15.30 16.07
N PHE A 464 39.09 -15.40 17.07
CA PHE A 464 37.64 -15.47 16.88
C PHE A 464 37.08 -14.06 16.68
N THR A 465 36.42 -13.86 15.55
CA THR A 465 35.91 -12.55 15.11
C THR A 465 34.67 -12.08 15.85
N ASP A 466 34.13 -12.82 16.83
CA ASP A 466 32.82 -12.50 17.44
C ASP A 466 32.85 -12.04 18.91
N SER A 467 33.99 -12.11 19.60
CA SER A 467 34.06 -11.71 21.01
C SER A 467 35.08 -10.58 21.18
N ALA A 468 34.62 -9.35 20.91
CA ALA A 468 35.21 -8.09 21.38
C ALA A 468 36.75 -8.07 21.42
N GLY A 469 37.39 -8.37 20.27
CA GLY A 469 38.83 -8.17 20.09
C GLY A 469 39.14 -6.68 20.14
N LEU A 470 39.41 -6.17 21.34
CA LEU A 470 40.00 -4.86 21.55
C LEU A 470 41.28 -4.79 20.70
N MET A 471 41.29 -3.90 19.70
CA MET A 471 42.54 -3.47 19.09
C MET A 471 43.39 -2.88 20.21
N ASP A 472 44.58 -3.41 20.46
CA ASP A 472 45.52 -2.81 21.42
C ASP A 472 46.04 -1.49 20.82
N ILE A 473 45.32 -0.40 21.07
CA ILE A 473 45.65 0.93 20.56
C ILE A 473 46.98 1.41 21.14
N ASN A 474 47.33 1.03 22.38
CA ASN A 474 48.55 1.47 23.04
C ASN A 474 49.80 0.75 22.51
N GLY A 475 49.64 -0.41 21.87
CA GLY A 475 50.71 -1.14 21.19
C GLY A 475 51.02 -0.65 19.76
N LEU A 476 50.24 0.29 19.21
CA LEU A 476 50.45 0.86 17.88
C LEU A 476 51.43 2.05 17.93
N SER A 477 52.32 2.17 16.93
CA SER A 477 53.21 3.34 16.79
C SER A 477 52.46 4.55 16.22
N ALA A 478 52.72 5.75 16.73
CA ALA A 478 52.13 6.98 16.22
C ALA A 478 52.53 7.27 14.76
N ALA A 479 51.57 7.73 13.95
CA ALA A 479 51.76 8.16 12.56
C ALA A 479 51.04 9.49 12.31
N VAL A 480 51.46 10.24 11.28
CA VAL A 480 50.76 11.46 10.82
C VAL A 480 49.60 11.01 9.93
N LEU A 481 48.40 11.53 10.19
CA LEU A 481 47.23 11.27 9.35
C LEU A 481 47.29 12.11 8.06
N ALA A 482 46.94 11.50 6.93
CA ALA A 482 46.82 12.11 5.61
C ALA A 482 45.54 11.64 4.90
N SER A 483 45.13 12.38 3.87
CA SER A 483 44.03 11.95 2.97
C SER A 483 44.33 10.56 2.41
N GLY A 484 43.33 9.68 2.45
CA GLY A 484 43.43 8.25 2.13
C GLY A 484 43.73 7.32 3.30
N ASP A 485 44.10 7.84 4.48
CA ASP A 485 44.27 7.02 5.69
C ASP A 485 42.93 6.56 6.26
N PHE A 486 42.94 5.42 6.97
CA PHE A 486 41.74 4.80 7.54
C PHE A 486 41.75 4.81 9.06
N VAL A 487 40.58 5.03 9.65
CA VAL A 487 40.32 4.91 11.09
C VAL A 487 39.29 3.83 11.35
N SER A 488 39.46 3.08 12.45
CA SER A 488 38.47 2.12 12.93
C SER A 488 37.47 2.81 13.87
N PHE A 489 36.19 2.46 13.75
CA PHE A 489 35.14 2.91 14.66
C PHE A 489 34.06 1.85 14.81
N SER A 490 33.29 1.93 15.89
CA SER A 490 32.11 1.09 16.11
C SER A 490 30.89 1.83 15.61
N ASP A 491 30.25 1.33 14.56
CA ASP A 491 28.98 1.88 14.11
C ASP A 491 27.84 1.33 14.98
N THR A 492 27.36 2.18 15.89
CA THR A 492 26.33 1.81 16.87
C THR A 492 24.95 1.56 16.26
N ASN A 493 24.73 1.92 14.99
CA ASN A 493 23.46 1.64 14.30
C ASN A 493 23.54 0.41 13.36
N ALA A 494 24.75 -0.06 13.02
CA ALA A 494 24.99 -1.19 12.11
C ALA A 494 25.68 -2.36 12.83
N SER A 495 24.99 -2.92 13.82
CA SER A 495 25.34 -4.15 14.54
C SER A 495 26.55 -4.07 15.49
N ASN A 496 27.00 -2.87 15.88
CA ASN A 496 28.21 -2.68 16.73
C ASN A 496 29.46 -3.37 16.14
N VAL A 497 29.48 -3.60 14.82
CA VAL A 497 30.61 -4.21 14.14
C VAL A 497 31.64 -3.09 13.89
N THR A 498 32.90 -3.35 14.22
CA THR A 498 33.99 -2.44 13.89
C THR A 498 34.05 -2.25 12.36
N LYS A 499 33.90 -1.01 11.91
CA LYS A 499 34.07 -0.59 10.52
C LYS A 499 35.39 0.15 10.37
N LYS A 500 35.83 0.30 9.13
CA LYS A 500 36.89 1.24 8.75
C LYS A 500 36.24 2.31 7.88
N GLU A 501 36.62 3.56 8.07
CA GLU A 501 36.32 4.64 7.12
C GLU A 501 37.55 5.48 6.89
N SER A 502 37.60 6.15 5.74
CA SER A 502 38.69 7.05 5.44
C SER A 502 38.58 8.32 6.29
N ILE A 503 39.71 8.95 6.59
CA ILE A 503 39.72 10.26 7.24
C ILE A 503 39.02 11.33 6.38
N ASP A 504 38.98 11.14 5.06
CA ASP A 504 38.22 11.96 4.12
C ASP A 504 36.71 11.84 4.31
N ASP A 505 36.19 10.63 4.57
CA ASP A 505 34.77 10.41 4.83
C ASP A 505 34.36 11.03 6.18
N VAL A 506 35.23 10.91 7.19
CA VAL A 506 35.03 11.58 8.49
C VAL A 506 35.01 13.10 8.31
N ALA A 507 35.96 13.67 7.55
CA ALA A 507 35.97 15.09 7.25
C ALA A 507 34.70 15.51 6.49
N THR A 508 34.25 14.70 5.53
CA THR A 508 33.00 14.94 4.78
C THR A 508 31.77 14.92 5.69
N LEU A 509 31.72 13.99 6.66
CA LEU A 509 30.64 13.94 7.65
C LEU A 509 30.62 15.19 8.54
N PHE A 510 31.80 15.69 8.94
CA PHE A 510 31.92 16.92 9.73
C PHE A 510 31.68 18.19 8.92
N ALA A 511 31.85 18.16 7.60
CA ALA A 511 31.46 19.23 6.69
C ALA A 511 29.93 19.31 6.58
N GLY A 512 29.30 19.75 7.67
CA GLY A 512 27.90 20.11 7.71
C GLY A 512 27.64 21.47 7.05
N THR A 513 26.46 22.03 7.31
CA THR A 513 26.11 23.35 6.78
C THR A 513 27.08 24.45 7.22
N GLY A 514 27.67 25.13 6.24
CA GLY A 514 28.64 26.20 6.44
C GLY A 514 30.10 25.74 6.53
N LEU A 515 30.37 24.45 6.39
CA LEU A 515 31.70 23.88 6.29
C LEU A 515 31.83 23.08 4.97
N THR A 516 33.04 22.99 4.43
CA THR A 516 33.39 22.12 3.30
C THR A 516 34.54 21.20 3.70
N ALA A 517 34.60 20.01 3.10
CA ALA A 517 35.73 19.10 3.24
C ALA A 517 36.44 18.92 1.91
N SER A 518 37.77 18.98 1.91
CA SER A 518 38.60 18.60 0.78
C SER A 518 39.94 18.06 1.28
N SER A 519 40.35 16.89 0.79
CA SER A 519 41.60 16.21 1.18
C SER A 519 41.77 16.08 2.70
N ALA A 520 40.74 15.57 3.38
CA ALA A 520 40.68 15.42 4.83
C ALA A 520 40.82 16.71 5.67
N VAL A 521 40.65 17.90 5.06
CA VAL A 521 40.69 19.21 5.75
C VAL A 521 39.32 19.87 5.70
N ILE A 522 38.90 20.46 6.82
CA ILE A 522 37.67 21.26 6.94
C ILE A 522 37.95 22.73 6.63
N GLY A 523 37.20 23.31 5.69
CA GLY A 523 37.14 24.75 5.41
C GLY A 523 35.77 25.34 5.74
N VAL A 524 35.67 26.68 5.82
CA VAL A 524 34.39 27.39 5.98
C VAL A 524 33.78 27.66 4.60
N ASP A 525 32.56 27.21 4.37
CA ASP A 525 31.77 27.51 3.18
C ASP A 525 30.72 28.57 3.47
N ALA A 526 31.18 29.83 3.46
CA ALA A 526 30.34 31.00 3.68
C ALA A 526 29.28 31.23 2.59
N SER A 527 29.27 30.44 1.52
CA SER A 527 28.30 30.57 0.42
C SER A 527 26.97 29.83 0.68
N GLN A 528 26.90 29.02 1.73
CA GLN A 528 25.70 28.27 2.07
C GLN A 528 24.61 29.18 2.68
N PRO A 529 23.33 29.05 2.24
CA PRO A 529 22.23 29.91 2.68
C PRO A 529 21.82 29.72 4.15
N THR A 530 22.35 28.70 4.82
CA THR A 530 22.03 28.36 6.22
C THR A 530 22.95 29.01 7.24
N ILE A 531 24.03 29.68 6.81
CA ILE A 531 24.83 30.51 7.72
C ILE A 531 24.05 31.78 8.01
N THR A 532 23.52 31.89 9.23
CA THR A 532 22.74 33.03 9.69
C THR A 532 23.57 34.11 10.38
N ALA A 533 24.83 33.82 10.73
CA ALA A 533 25.77 34.77 11.33
C ALA A 533 27.23 34.41 10.99
N ILE A 534 28.05 35.44 10.76
CA ILE A 534 29.50 35.32 10.55
C ILE A 534 30.19 36.24 11.55
N GLY A 535 31.03 35.65 12.41
CA GLY A 535 31.76 36.36 13.46
C GLY A 535 31.33 35.98 14.89
N PRO A 536 32.12 36.41 15.90
CA PRO A 536 31.81 36.17 17.32
C PRO A 536 30.61 37.01 17.78
N SER A 537 29.82 36.49 18.73
CA SER A 537 28.66 37.20 19.30
C SER A 537 29.02 38.39 20.19
N ASP A 538 30.27 38.45 20.65
CA ASP A 538 30.78 39.39 21.66
C ASP A 538 32.03 40.17 21.20
N ALA A 539 32.36 40.13 19.89
CA ALA A 539 33.48 40.88 19.34
C ALA A 539 33.21 41.37 17.91
N ALA A 540 34.05 42.30 17.44
CA ALA A 540 33.91 42.89 16.12
C ALA A 540 34.37 41.93 15.01
N LEU A 541 33.55 41.79 13.97
CA LEU A 541 34.01 41.22 12.70
C LEU A 541 34.94 42.22 12.01
N THR A 542 36.20 41.83 11.78
CA THR A 542 37.16 42.63 11.01
C THR A 542 37.34 42.03 9.61
N VAL A 543 37.01 42.79 8.57
CA VAL A 543 37.30 42.44 7.17
C VAL A 543 38.55 43.21 6.75
N GLY A 544 39.68 42.51 6.60
CA GLY A 544 40.98 43.15 6.29
C GLY A 544 41.12 43.65 4.84
N GLN A 545 40.12 43.43 3.99
CA GLN A 545 40.08 43.76 2.56
C GLN A 545 38.75 44.50 2.23
N ASN A 546 38.38 44.58 0.95
CA ASN A 546 37.10 45.18 0.53
C ASN A 546 35.91 44.30 0.94
N LEU A 547 34.82 44.93 1.40
CA LEU A 547 33.52 44.29 1.61
C LEU A 547 32.61 44.58 0.40
N ILE A 548 32.06 43.52 -0.22
CA ILE A 548 31.04 43.62 -1.26
C ILE A 548 29.80 42.89 -0.77
N VAL A 549 28.66 43.57 -0.71
CA VAL A 549 27.35 42.99 -0.36
C VAL A 549 26.51 42.99 -1.63
N THR A 550 26.19 41.81 -2.15
CA THR A 550 25.39 41.65 -3.39
C THR A 550 23.89 41.76 -3.14
N GLY A 551 23.46 41.56 -1.89
CA GLY A 551 22.08 41.77 -1.44
C GLY A 551 21.91 43.10 -0.68
N ASN A 552 20.89 43.16 0.17
CA ASN A 552 20.63 44.33 1.02
C ASN A 552 21.62 44.38 2.19
N LEU A 553 21.99 45.59 2.61
CA LEU A 553 22.73 45.83 3.85
C LEU A 553 21.75 46.32 4.94
N THR A 554 21.62 45.56 6.02
CA THR A 554 20.90 45.97 7.23
C THR A 554 21.88 46.09 8.39
N VAL A 555 21.90 47.24 9.08
CA VAL A 555 22.78 47.50 10.22
C VAL A 555 21.93 47.70 11.47
N ASN A 556 21.88 46.69 12.33
CA ASN A 556 21.18 46.75 13.61
C ASN A 556 22.14 47.22 14.71
N GLY A 557 22.47 48.50 14.70
CA GLY A 557 23.35 49.14 15.67
C GLY A 557 22.91 50.59 15.93
N THR A 558 23.49 51.22 16.94
CA THR A 558 23.16 52.63 17.28
C THR A 558 23.85 53.64 16.39
N ASN A 559 25.01 53.28 15.80
CA ASN A 559 25.82 54.16 14.97
C ASN A 559 26.26 53.45 13.69
N THR A 560 26.19 54.16 12.56
CA THR A 560 26.83 53.80 11.29
C THR A 560 27.85 54.88 10.95
N VAL A 561 29.14 54.54 10.90
CA VAL A 561 30.23 55.50 10.60
C VAL A 561 30.85 55.14 9.26
N ILE A 562 30.74 56.05 8.28
CA ILE A 562 31.30 55.88 6.93
C ILE A 562 32.39 56.94 6.72
N ASN A 563 33.66 56.52 6.76
CA ASN A 563 34.80 57.37 6.46
C ASN A 563 35.20 57.22 4.98
N SER A 564 34.42 57.84 4.08
CA SER A 564 34.68 57.81 2.64
C SER A 564 34.81 59.22 2.05
N THR A 565 35.44 59.33 0.87
CA THR A 565 35.49 60.59 0.10
C THR A 565 34.16 60.90 -0.57
N THR A 566 33.38 59.87 -0.91
CA THR A 566 32.11 59.98 -1.63
C THR A 566 31.13 58.95 -1.09
N LEU A 567 29.90 59.41 -0.84
CA LEU A 567 28.74 58.57 -0.59
C LEU A 567 27.82 58.68 -1.82
N GLN A 568 27.62 57.56 -2.52
CA GLN A 568 26.67 57.47 -3.62
C GLN A 568 25.48 56.62 -3.16
N VAL A 569 24.28 57.15 -3.34
CA VAL A 569 23.02 56.49 -3.01
C VAL A 569 22.14 56.56 -4.24
N ASP A 570 21.93 55.42 -4.89
CA ASP A 570 21.06 55.31 -6.06
C ASP A 570 19.58 55.06 -5.68
N ASP A 571 19.33 54.80 -4.40
CA ASP A 571 17.98 54.64 -3.87
C ASP A 571 17.13 55.88 -4.09
N LYS A 572 15.84 55.66 -4.41
CA LYS A 572 14.89 56.75 -4.70
C LYS A 572 14.54 57.59 -3.48
N LEU A 573 14.70 57.03 -2.27
CA LEU A 573 14.29 57.64 -1.02
C LEU A 573 15.40 57.47 0.02
N ILE A 574 15.57 58.50 0.85
CA ILE A 574 16.38 58.48 2.07
C ILE A 574 15.45 58.87 3.21
N GLU A 575 15.17 57.93 4.11
CA GLU A 575 14.35 58.18 5.29
C GLU A 575 15.27 58.51 6.48
N LEU A 576 15.00 59.63 7.14
CA LEU A 576 15.70 60.05 8.36
C LEU A 576 14.82 59.78 9.57
N ALA A 577 15.43 59.46 10.71
CA ALA A 577 14.73 59.13 11.96
C ALA A 577 13.67 57.99 11.84
N HIS A 578 13.84 57.10 10.85
CA HIS A 578 12.96 55.94 10.66
C HIS A 578 13.16 54.90 11.77
N SER A 579 12.06 54.29 12.20
CA SER A 579 12.04 53.19 13.16
C SER A 579 11.67 51.88 12.45
N PRO A 580 12.54 50.86 12.40
CA PRO A 580 12.26 49.60 11.73
C PRO A 580 11.03 48.84 12.27
N SER A 581 10.55 49.19 13.47
CA SER A 581 9.35 48.62 14.06
C SER A 581 8.04 49.33 13.69
N GLY A 582 8.10 50.35 12.80
CA GLY A 582 6.95 51.20 12.47
C GLY A 582 6.43 51.97 13.69
N SER A 583 7.33 52.32 14.59
CA SER A 583 7.07 53.13 15.78
C SER A 583 7.93 54.38 15.71
N GLU A 584 7.76 55.14 14.64
CA GLU A 584 8.35 56.47 14.50
C GLU A 584 7.96 57.34 15.69
N GLY A 585 8.90 58.18 16.14
CA GLY A 585 8.65 59.15 17.22
C GLY A 585 7.70 60.26 16.77
N ASP A 586 7.13 60.97 17.73
CA ASP A 586 6.49 62.27 17.47
C ASP A 586 7.56 63.33 17.12
N ASP A 587 7.13 64.53 16.74
CA ASP A 587 8.03 65.61 16.29
C ASP A 587 9.09 65.96 17.35
N ALA A 588 8.72 65.90 18.63
CA ALA A 588 9.64 66.08 19.76
C ALA A 588 10.71 64.98 19.85
N ALA A 589 10.40 63.73 19.49
CA ALA A 589 11.35 62.61 19.50
C ALA A 589 12.32 62.63 18.31
N VAL A 590 11.96 63.28 17.20
CA VAL A 590 12.81 63.42 16.00
C VAL A 590 13.43 64.82 15.86
N ASP A 591 13.29 65.67 16.88
CA ASP A 591 13.89 67.00 16.94
C ASP A 591 15.40 66.96 16.69
N GLY A 592 15.88 67.81 15.78
CA GLY A 592 17.27 67.86 15.33
C GLY A 592 17.65 66.80 14.29
N ALA A 593 16.73 66.00 13.76
CA ALA A 593 17.02 65.10 12.63
C ALA A 593 17.38 65.90 11.37
N GLY A 594 18.42 65.49 10.64
CA GLY A 594 18.79 66.18 9.41
C GLY A 594 20.23 65.95 8.94
N ILE A 595 20.76 66.95 8.23
CA ILE A 595 22.08 66.93 7.63
C ILE A 595 22.93 68.05 8.22
N ILE A 596 24.12 67.70 8.69
CA ILE A 596 25.12 68.65 9.19
C ILE A 596 26.38 68.56 8.34
N VAL A 597 26.78 69.70 7.76
CA VAL A 597 28.07 69.86 7.11
C VAL A 597 29.04 70.45 8.12
N LYS A 598 29.99 69.62 8.57
CA LYS A 598 31.05 70.03 9.50
C LYS A 598 32.00 71.01 8.84
N SER A 599 32.30 72.13 9.52
CA SER A 599 33.16 73.19 8.98
C SER A 599 33.91 73.90 10.10
N SER A 600 35.11 74.39 9.82
CA SER A 600 35.90 75.20 10.77
C SER A 600 35.25 76.55 11.05
N ASP A 601 34.46 77.06 10.11
CA ASP A 601 33.82 78.38 10.17
C ASP A 601 32.35 78.25 10.58
N SER A 602 32.09 77.38 11.57
CA SER A 602 30.77 76.88 12.00
C SER A 602 30.11 75.87 11.06
N ASP A 603 29.29 74.99 11.64
CA ASP A 603 28.58 73.95 10.92
C ASP A 603 27.39 74.53 10.12
N LYS A 604 27.14 73.97 8.94
CA LYS A 604 25.93 74.27 8.17
C LYS A 604 24.93 73.15 8.36
N SER A 605 23.66 73.49 8.50
CA SER A 605 22.64 72.50 8.85
C SER A 605 21.32 72.70 8.10
N ILE A 606 20.67 71.56 7.87
CA ILE A 606 19.27 71.44 7.45
C ILE A 606 18.67 70.48 8.48
N LEU A 607 17.89 71.01 9.43
CA LEU A 607 17.38 70.24 10.57
C LEU A 607 15.86 70.37 10.68
N TRP A 608 15.19 69.29 11.01
CA TRP A 608 13.83 69.33 11.54
C TRP A 608 13.86 69.88 12.96
N MET A 609 13.03 70.87 13.24
CA MET A 609 12.94 71.51 14.55
C MET A 609 11.49 71.52 15.03
N ASP A 610 11.23 70.82 16.15
CA ASP A 610 9.88 70.69 16.74
C ASP A 610 9.29 72.06 17.12
N ASP A 611 10.12 72.92 17.74
CA ASP A 611 9.73 74.27 18.16
C ASP A 611 9.16 75.15 17.03
N THR A 612 9.60 74.90 15.79
CA THR A 612 9.16 75.68 14.61
C THR A 612 8.27 74.90 13.65
N ASP A 613 8.00 73.62 13.94
CA ASP A 613 7.22 72.71 13.10
C ASP A 613 7.70 72.74 11.63
N GLY A 614 9.02 72.63 11.44
CA GLY A 614 9.61 72.87 10.13
C GLY A 614 11.08 72.51 9.98
N TRP A 615 11.51 72.51 8.71
CA TRP A 615 12.92 72.41 8.35
C TRP A 615 13.60 73.77 8.46
N GLU A 616 14.54 73.89 9.39
CA GLU A 616 15.39 75.07 9.54
C GLU A 616 16.67 74.93 8.73
N PHE A 617 16.90 75.91 7.87
CA PHE A 617 18.16 76.11 7.16
C PHE A 617 18.93 77.22 7.88
N ASN A 618 20.09 76.90 8.44
CA ASN A 618 20.93 77.92 9.10
C ASN A 618 21.74 78.76 8.10
N GLN A 619 21.70 78.40 6.81
CA GLN A 619 22.28 79.13 5.69
C GLN A 619 21.19 79.57 4.72
N HIS A 620 21.52 80.53 3.87
CA HIS A 620 20.63 81.01 2.82
C HIS A 620 20.26 79.90 1.82
N VAL A 621 18.99 79.87 1.39
CA VAL A 621 18.50 79.05 0.27
C VAL A 621 18.41 79.92 -0.97
N PHE A 622 19.30 79.71 -1.93
CA PHE A 622 19.29 80.38 -3.22
C PHE A 622 18.97 79.39 -4.34
N PRO A 623 18.03 79.68 -5.25
CA PRO A 623 17.98 78.98 -6.52
C PRO A 623 19.27 79.26 -7.30
N ALA A 624 19.81 78.26 -7.98
CA ALA A 624 20.96 78.47 -8.85
C ALA A 624 20.60 79.44 -9.99
N SER A 625 21.58 80.25 -10.42
CA SER A 625 21.53 81.31 -11.46
C SER A 625 20.31 81.31 -12.38
N ASP A 626 19.52 82.40 -12.35
CA ASP A 626 18.36 82.72 -13.22
C ASP A 626 17.67 81.50 -13.83
N SER A 627 17.36 80.52 -12.99
CA SER A 627 16.59 79.38 -13.44
C SER A 627 15.15 79.86 -13.52
N ALA A 628 14.47 79.53 -14.62
CA ALA A 628 13.03 79.75 -14.84
C ALA A 628 12.10 79.09 -13.78
N LEU A 629 12.64 78.66 -12.65
CA LEU A 629 11.98 78.01 -11.54
C LEU A 629 11.67 79.08 -10.49
N ASN A 630 10.41 79.52 -10.47
CA ASN A 630 9.87 80.27 -9.35
C ASN A 630 9.89 79.40 -8.09
N ILE A 631 9.74 80.03 -6.93
CA ILE A 631 9.37 79.34 -5.68
C ILE A 631 7.90 78.89 -5.84
N GLY A 632 7.69 77.81 -6.60
CA GLY A 632 6.39 77.31 -7.09
C GLY A 632 6.21 77.36 -8.62
N SER A 633 5.04 77.00 -9.12
CA SER A 633 4.62 77.09 -10.53
C SER A 633 3.15 77.52 -10.63
N ASP A 634 2.61 77.75 -11.84
CA ASP A 634 1.19 78.06 -12.02
C ASP A 634 0.24 76.94 -11.56
N THR A 635 0.76 75.71 -11.47
CA THR A 635 0.00 74.54 -11.02
C THR A 635 0.23 74.23 -9.53
N ILE A 636 1.37 74.64 -8.96
CA ILE A 636 1.73 74.40 -7.56
C ILE A 636 2.28 75.70 -6.96
N ARG A 637 1.42 76.48 -6.34
CA ARG A 637 1.78 77.70 -5.60
C ARG A 637 1.74 77.41 -4.11
N PHE A 638 2.50 78.16 -3.31
CA PHE A 638 2.23 78.24 -1.89
C PHE A 638 0.78 78.69 -1.69
N ALA A 639 -0.03 77.86 -1.04
CA ALA A 639 -1.43 78.18 -0.78
C ALA A 639 -1.54 79.45 0.11
N THR A 640 -0.57 79.61 1.01
CA THR A 640 -0.35 80.80 1.84
C THR A 640 1.15 81.03 2.02
N GLY A 641 1.58 82.30 2.04
CA GLY A 641 2.94 82.68 2.42
C GLY A 641 2.88 83.53 3.69
N TYR A 642 3.53 83.08 4.76
CA TYR A 642 3.73 83.88 5.97
C TYR A 642 5.01 84.67 5.82
N LEU A 643 4.87 85.92 5.40
CA LEU A 643 5.99 86.84 5.21
C LEU A 643 5.84 87.96 6.23
N ASP A 644 6.88 88.21 7.03
CA ASP A 644 6.91 89.36 7.94
C ASP A 644 6.81 90.69 7.16
N THR A 645 7.51 90.78 6.03
CA THR A 645 7.37 91.88 5.08
C THR A 645 7.52 91.39 3.64
N LEU A 646 6.55 91.72 2.79
CA LEU A 646 6.65 91.52 1.35
C LEU A 646 7.18 92.81 0.68
N VAL A 647 8.44 92.76 0.24
CA VAL A 647 9.03 93.82 -0.60
C VAL A 647 8.95 93.34 -2.05
N SER A 648 7.98 93.84 -2.81
CA SER A 648 7.84 93.53 -4.23
C SER A 648 7.94 94.78 -5.10
N THR A 649 8.47 94.63 -6.32
CA THR A 649 8.53 95.71 -7.31
C THR A 649 7.15 96.01 -7.92
N ASN A 650 6.26 95.01 -7.96
CA ASN A 650 4.86 95.11 -8.38
C ASN A 650 3.97 94.25 -7.47
N LEU A 651 2.70 94.65 -7.26
CA LEU A 651 1.68 93.89 -6.54
C LEU A 651 0.43 93.74 -7.42
N THR A 652 0.08 92.50 -7.79
CA THR A 652 -1.13 92.19 -8.55
C THR A 652 -2.11 91.46 -7.63
N ILE A 653 -3.21 92.13 -7.27
CA ILE A 653 -4.33 91.56 -6.49
C ILE A 653 -5.46 91.22 -7.47
N ASP A 654 -6.21 90.15 -7.23
CA ASP A 654 -7.31 89.64 -8.07
C ASP A 654 -8.24 90.78 -8.58
N THR A 655 -8.47 90.78 -9.89
CA THR A 655 -9.09 91.86 -10.67
C THR A 655 -10.55 92.14 -10.32
N ASN A 656 -11.20 91.26 -9.55
CA ASN A 656 -12.62 91.41 -9.21
C ASN A 656 -12.88 92.22 -7.93
N LEU A 657 -11.95 92.23 -6.95
CA LEU A 657 -12.20 92.83 -5.64
C LEU A 657 -11.71 94.30 -5.54
N LEU A 658 -10.48 94.57 -5.99
CA LEU A 658 -9.87 95.91 -5.99
C LEU A 658 -9.13 96.16 -7.30
N LYS A 659 -9.63 97.07 -8.12
CA LYS A 659 -9.06 97.46 -9.41
C LYS A 659 -8.38 98.82 -9.30
N THR A 660 -7.09 98.87 -9.59
CA THR A 660 -6.40 100.14 -9.92
C THR A 660 -6.34 100.29 -11.45
N ASP A 661 -7.02 101.29 -11.98
CA ASP A 661 -6.91 101.70 -13.38
C ASP A 661 -5.97 102.91 -13.47
N SER A 662 -4.69 102.63 -13.65
CA SER A 662 -3.65 103.65 -13.78
C SER A 662 -3.72 104.42 -15.10
N ALA A 663 -4.43 103.93 -16.12
CA ALA A 663 -4.57 104.64 -17.39
C ALA A 663 -5.54 105.82 -17.27
N ASN A 664 -6.56 105.69 -16.42
CA ASN A 664 -7.58 106.72 -16.20
C ASN A 664 -7.49 107.39 -14.81
N ASN A 665 -6.49 107.05 -13.99
CA ASN A 665 -6.33 107.46 -12.59
C ASN A 665 -7.56 107.16 -11.72
N ARG A 666 -8.05 105.91 -11.77
CA ARG A 666 -9.26 105.48 -11.04
C ARG A 666 -9.00 104.26 -10.16
N VAL A 667 -9.77 104.15 -9.09
CA VAL A 667 -9.79 102.96 -8.23
C VAL A 667 -11.22 102.44 -8.11
N GLY A 668 -11.42 101.16 -8.42
CA GLY A 668 -12.69 100.44 -8.33
C GLY A 668 -12.66 99.38 -7.24
N ILE A 669 -13.72 99.27 -6.44
CA ILE A 669 -13.97 98.14 -5.54
C ILE A 669 -15.25 97.46 -6.03
N ASN A 670 -15.19 96.14 -6.28
CA ASN A 670 -16.25 95.40 -6.98
C ASN A 670 -16.69 96.04 -8.32
N GLN A 671 -15.77 96.76 -8.99
CA GLN A 671 -16.05 97.45 -10.24
C GLN A 671 -14.86 97.27 -11.20
N ALA A 672 -15.06 96.43 -12.22
CA ALA A 672 -13.98 96.05 -13.15
C ALA A 672 -13.51 97.21 -14.05
N ALA A 673 -14.40 98.16 -14.34
CA ALA A 673 -14.13 99.38 -15.08
C ALA A 673 -14.71 100.58 -14.31
N PRO A 674 -13.95 101.20 -13.40
CA PRO A 674 -14.46 102.35 -12.66
C PRO A 674 -14.70 103.53 -13.60
N ASP A 675 -15.89 104.14 -13.53
CA ASP A 675 -16.33 105.31 -14.29
C ASP A 675 -16.15 106.63 -13.50
N ALA A 676 -15.93 106.52 -12.19
CA ALA A 676 -15.55 107.62 -11.31
C ALA A 676 -14.08 107.48 -10.82
N PRO A 677 -13.43 108.58 -10.39
CA PRO A 677 -12.10 108.53 -9.76
C PRO A 677 -11.99 107.51 -8.63
N PHE A 678 -13.05 107.39 -7.83
CA PHE A 678 -13.23 106.29 -6.90
C PHE A 678 -14.66 105.74 -7.07
N GLN A 679 -14.78 104.43 -7.27
CA GLN A 679 -16.06 103.77 -7.41
C GLN A 679 -16.14 102.52 -6.55
N VAL A 680 -17.26 102.37 -5.86
CA VAL A 680 -17.59 101.17 -5.10
C VAL A 680 -18.92 100.68 -5.65
N GLU A 681 -18.89 99.55 -6.36
CA GLU A 681 -20.05 99.02 -7.10
C GLU A 681 -20.73 100.11 -7.96
N GLU A 682 -21.99 100.45 -7.66
CA GLU A 682 -22.80 101.43 -8.38
C GLU A 682 -22.66 102.88 -7.84
N LEU A 683 -21.79 103.11 -6.86
CA LEU A 683 -21.58 104.44 -6.26
C LEU A 683 -20.27 105.06 -6.73
N GLY A 684 -20.39 106.10 -7.55
CA GLY A 684 -19.27 106.93 -7.99
C GLY A 684 -19.04 108.11 -7.06
N PHE A 685 -17.78 108.34 -6.73
CA PHE A 685 -17.33 109.49 -5.96
C PHE A 685 -16.37 110.33 -6.77
N GLY A 686 -16.56 111.64 -6.72
CA GLY A 686 -15.62 112.56 -7.31
C GLY A 686 -15.68 113.94 -6.70
N TYR A 687 -14.72 114.73 -7.15
CA TYR A 687 -14.48 116.07 -6.66
C TYR A 687 -14.10 116.96 -7.83
N GLY A 688 -14.63 118.17 -7.83
CA GLY A 688 -14.28 119.21 -8.79
C GLY A 688 -14.04 120.53 -8.08
N THR A 689 -13.17 121.35 -8.66
CA THR A 689 -12.94 122.71 -8.19
C THR A 689 -12.75 123.65 -9.36
N GLY A 690 -13.18 124.89 -9.17
CA GLY A 690 -12.96 125.97 -10.12
C GLY A 690 -12.79 127.28 -9.37
N THR A 691 -11.83 128.10 -9.79
CA THR A 691 -11.55 129.40 -9.16
C THR A 691 -11.67 130.50 -10.20
N ARG A 692 -12.26 131.64 -9.84
CA ARG A 692 -12.39 132.77 -10.75
C ARG A 692 -12.44 134.10 -10.03
N THR A 693 -11.88 135.13 -10.66
CA THR A 693 -11.87 136.52 -10.18
C THR A 693 -12.79 137.37 -11.04
N TRP A 694 -13.74 138.09 -10.41
CA TRP A 694 -14.62 139.03 -11.12
C TRP A 694 -14.23 140.48 -10.80
N ASN A 695 -13.67 141.19 -11.78
CA ASN A 695 -13.28 142.60 -11.67
C ASN A 695 -14.46 143.54 -12.02
N GLY A 696 -15.37 143.77 -11.07
CA GLY A 696 -16.26 144.95 -11.07
C GLY A 696 -17.32 145.07 -12.17
N VAL A 697 -17.70 143.99 -12.87
CA VAL A 697 -18.76 144.02 -13.88
C VAL A 697 -20.13 143.79 -13.24
N VAL A 698 -21.07 144.72 -13.43
CA VAL A 698 -22.47 144.61 -12.95
C VAL A 698 -23.38 144.18 -14.11
N GLY A 699 -23.98 143.00 -14.02
CA GLY A 699 -25.02 142.52 -14.96
C GLY A 699 -24.97 141.01 -15.23
N HIS A 700 -26.15 140.37 -15.26
CA HIS A 700 -26.30 138.99 -15.74
C HIS A 700 -26.28 138.98 -17.27
N ALA A 701 -25.21 138.47 -17.88
CA ALA A 701 -25.23 138.07 -19.28
C ALA A 701 -24.26 136.91 -19.55
N SER A 702 -24.74 135.98 -20.35
CA SER A 702 -24.11 134.70 -20.70
C SER A 702 -22.74 134.83 -21.38
N GLY A 703 -21.93 133.77 -21.23
CA GLY A 703 -20.81 133.45 -22.13
C GLY A 703 -19.39 133.68 -21.58
N ALA A 704 -19.18 134.65 -20.68
CA ALA A 704 -17.82 134.99 -20.22
C ALA A 704 -17.68 135.27 -18.72
N SER A 705 -18.67 134.89 -17.89
CA SER A 705 -18.71 135.25 -16.46
C SER A 705 -18.97 134.09 -15.48
N VAL A 706 -18.68 132.84 -15.87
CA VAL A 706 -19.13 131.62 -15.16
C VAL A 706 -17.95 130.73 -14.77
N ILE A 707 -17.98 130.12 -13.58
CA ILE A 707 -17.15 128.96 -13.24
C ILE A 707 -17.92 127.71 -13.67
N THR A 708 -17.35 126.90 -14.55
CA THR A 708 -17.93 125.62 -14.97
C THR A 708 -17.10 124.49 -14.39
N ILE A 709 -17.75 123.60 -13.65
CA ILE A 709 -17.12 122.39 -13.09
C ILE A 709 -17.85 121.17 -13.66
N ASN A 710 -17.10 120.29 -14.31
CA ASN A 710 -17.60 119.00 -14.78
C ASN A 710 -17.75 118.08 -13.57
N LEU A 711 -18.91 117.47 -13.43
CA LEU A 711 -19.19 116.59 -12.30
C LEU A 711 -19.02 115.15 -12.73
N PHE A 712 -20.04 114.62 -13.41
CA PHE A 712 -20.10 113.26 -13.87
C PHE A 712 -20.89 113.20 -15.17
N LYS A 713 -20.71 112.11 -15.92
CA LYS A 713 -21.47 111.86 -17.14
C LYS A 713 -22.89 111.46 -16.80
N ARG A 714 -23.85 112.06 -17.50
CA ARG A 714 -25.28 111.77 -17.32
C ARG A 714 -25.73 110.47 -18.02
N THR A 715 -24.85 109.87 -18.83
CA THR A 715 -25.01 108.51 -19.37
C THR A 715 -24.77 107.45 -18.31
N GLU A 716 -23.83 107.69 -17.39
CA GLU A 716 -23.42 106.72 -16.37
C GLU A 716 -24.20 106.89 -15.06
N PHE A 717 -24.42 108.14 -14.61
CA PHE A 717 -25.09 108.41 -13.33
C PHE A 717 -26.37 109.21 -13.52
N LYS A 718 -27.47 108.80 -12.87
CA LYS A 718 -28.82 109.42 -13.03
C LYS A 718 -29.30 110.24 -11.84
N ALA A 719 -28.70 110.00 -10.67
CA ALA A 719 -28.97 110.75 -9.46
C ALA A 719 -27.65 111.08 -8.78
N ALA A 720 -27.56 112.27 -8.18
CA ALA A 720 -26.40 112.64 -7.41
C ALA A 720 -26.76 113.55 -6.24
N LYS A 721 -25.95 113.40 -5.20
CA LYS A 721 -25.89 114.29 -4.06
C LYS A 721 -24.60 115.09 -4.18
N LEU A 722 -24.71 116.40 -4.14
CA LEU A 722 -23.59 117.33 -4.27
C LEU A 722 -23.50 118.19 -3.02
N LEU A 723 -22.29 118.31 -2.49
CA LEU A 723 -21.97 119.31 -1.50
C LEU A 723 -21.14 120.39 -2.18
N VAL A 724 -21.76 121.55 -2.38
CA VAL A 724 -21.14 122.70 -3.02
C VAL A 724 -20.69 123.66 -1.93
N SER A 725 -19.40 124.00 -1.95
CA SER A 725 -18.83 125.07 -1.14
C SER A 725 -18.39 126.19 -2.06
N VAL A 726 -18.85 127.39 -1.75
CA VAL A 726 -18.44 128.62 -2.39
C VAL A 726 -17.66 129.44 -1.37
N GLU A 727 -16.38 129.64 -1.65
CA GLU A 727 -15.46 130.38 -0.81
C GLU A 727 -15.13 131.71 -1.48
N ASN A 728 -15.36 132.82 -0.78
CA ASN A 728 -14.70 134.08 -1.12
C ASN A 728 -13.25 134.01 -0.63
N THR A 729 -12.32 133.79 -1.55
CA THR A 729 -10.90 133.64 -1.23
C THR A 729 -10.24 134.90 -0.68
N THR A 730 -10.86 136.07 -0.85
CA THR A 730 -10.28 137.32 -0.33
C THR A 730 -10.68 137.62 1.10
N ASP A 731 -11.91 137.25 1.49
CA ASP A 731 -12.45 137.56 2.82
C ASP A 731 -12.66 136.30 3.69
N SER A 732 -12.30 135.12 3.17
CA SER A 732 -12.44 133.80 3.84
C SER A 732 -13.86 133.50 4.33
N THR A 733 -14.87 134.01 3.63
CA THR A 733 -16.28 133.71 3.92
C THR A 733 -16.74 132.52 3.08
N TYR A 734 -17.41 131.57 3.70
CA TYR A 734 -17.89 130.35 3.07
C TYR A 734 -19.41 130.29 3.05
N GLU A 735 -19.94 129.84 1.93
CA GLU A 735 -21.32 129.40 1.79
C GLU A 735 -21.28 127.92 1.38
N THR A 736 -22.00 127.08 2.10
CA THR A 736 -22.12 125.67 1.75
C THR A 736 -23.58 125.33 1.53
N SER A 737 -23.84 124.60 0.45
CA SER A 737 -25.17 124.15 0.09
C SER A 737 -25.13 122.71 -0.37
N GLU A 738 -26.12 121.95 0.07
CA GLU A 738 -26.35 120.61 -0.41
C GLU A 738 -27.36 120.66 -1.54
N MET A 739 -27.02 120.04 -2.66
CA MET A 739 -27.90 119.92 -3.81
C MET A 739 -28.15 118.46 -4.11
N VAL A 740 -29.42 118.09 -4.23
CA VAL A 740 -29.84 116.79 -4.74
C VAL A 740 -30.33 116.99 -6.16
N LEU A 741 -29.76 116.23 -7.08
CA LEU A 741 -30.12 116.23 -8.48
C LEU A 741 -30.62 114.84 -8.87
N THR A 742 -31.79 114.82 -9.52
CA THR A 742 -32.30 113.64 -10.21
C THR A 742 -32.65 114.03 -11.63
N HIS A 743 -32.24 113.21 -12.60
CA HIS A 743 -32.53 113.46 -14.00
C HIS A 743 -32.87 112.21 -14.80
N SER A 744 -33.60 112.38 -15.89
CA SER A 744 -34.02 111.29 -16.78
C SER A 744 -32.87 110.67 -17.61
N GLY A 745 -31.68 111.26 -17.61
CA GLY A 745 -30.50 110.77 -18.35
C GLY A 745 -30.53 111.12 -19.83
N THR A 746 -29.60 110.56 -20.60
CA THR A 746 -29.65 110.49 -22.09
C THR A 746 -29.06 109.14 -22.51
N THR A 747 -29.59 108.57 -23.59
CA THR A 747 -29.14 107.28 -24.14
C THR A 747 -28.02 107.43 -25.17
N ASN A 748 -27.68 108.65 -25.61
CA ASN A 748 -26.68 108.88 -26.64
C ASN A 748 -25.59 109.82 -26.11
N ALA A 749 -24.33 109.35 -26.16
CA ALA A 749 -23.17 110.20 -25.98
C ALA A 749 -23.19 111.28 -27.07
N VAL A 750 -23.33 112.54 -26.66
CA VAL A 750 -23.33 113.67 -27.61
C VAL A 750 -21.89 114.14 -27.75
N ALA A 751 -21.42 114.38 -28.98
CA ALA A 751 -20.03 114.78 -29.24
C ALA A 751 -19.62 116.12 -28.57
N ASP A 752 -20.61 116.91 -28.13
CA ASP A 752 -20.40 118.10 -27.34
C ASP A 752 -20.24 117.71 -25.86
N ILE A 753 -19.02 117.89 -25.31
CA ILE A 753 -18.69 117.64 -23.89
C ILE A 753 -19.70 118.32 -22.96
N ILE A 754 -20.24 119.48 -23.36
CA ILE A 754 -21.20 120.29 -22.60
C ILE A 754 -22.59 119.64 -22.54
N ALA A 755 -22.94 118.75 -23.46
CA ALA A 755 -24.22 118.05 -23.46
C ALA A 755 -24.19 116.70 -22.70
N ASP A 756 -23.00 116.08 -22.56
CA ASP A 756 -22.83 114.72 -22.02
C ASP A 756 -22.54 114.67 -20.50
N ASN A 757 -22.15 115.80 -19.91
CA ASN A 757 -21.91 115.88 -18.47
C ASN A 757 -23.01 116.64 -17.74
N VAL A 758 -23.13 116.39 -16.44
CA VAL A 758 -23.77 117.31 -15.51
C VAL A 758 -22.74 118.36 -15.11
N PHE A 759 -23.14 119.63 -15.17
CA PHE A 759 -22.27 120.76 -14.86
C PHE A 759 -22.78 121.53 -13.64
N LEU A 760 -21.83 121.96 -12.81
CA LEU A 760 -22.05 123.04 -11.87
C LEU A 760 -21.56 124.33 -12.50
N SER A 761 -22.46 125.28 -12.69
CA SER A 761 -22.16 126.63 -13.16
C SER A 761 -22.40 127.64 -12.05
N VAL A 762 -21.37 128.41 -11.73
CA VAL A 762 -21.48 129.46 -10.71
C VAL A 762 -21.43 130.83 -11.38
N TYR A 763 -22.49 131.61 -11.18
CA TYR A 763 -22.67 132.95 -11.72
C TYR A 763 -22.37 133.99 -10.65
N GLY A 764 -21.46 134.92 -10.93
CA GLY A 764 -21.22 136.06 -10.03
C GLY A 764 -22.32 137.11 -10.16
N THR A 765 -22.97 137.49 -9.06
CA THR A 765 -23.92 138.62 -9.02
C THR A 765 -23.45 139.69 -8.03
N VAL A 766 -23.39 140.94 -8.49
CA VAL A 766 -23.01 142.11 -7.68
C VAL A 766 -24.27 142.84 -7.23
N THR A 767 -24.60 142.85 -5.94
CA THR A 767 -25.76 143.58 -5.39
C THR A 767 -25.35 144.51 -4.24
N THR A 768 -26.07 145.63 -4.06
CA THR A 768 -25.81 146.65 -3.04
C THR A 768 -26.86 146.70 -1.91
N VAL A 769 -27.66 145.64 -1.71
CA VAL A 769 -28.79 145.62 -0.75
C VAL A 769 -28.69 144.48 0.28
N THR A 770 -29.14 144.75 1.51
CA THR A 770 -28.92 143.98 2.76
C THR A 770 -29.71 142.65 2.89
N ALA A 771 -30.43 142.18 1.86
CA ALA A 771 -31.15 140.90 1.92
C ALA A 771 -30.27 139.75 1.39
N LYS A 772 -29.90 138.82 2.28
CA LYS A 772 -28.91 137.76 2.05
C LYS A 772 -29.57 136.39 1.82
N GLN A 773 -29.93 136.04 0.58
CA GLN A 773 -30.18 134.63 0.21
C GLN A 773 -29.67 134.35 -1.20
N GLY A 774 -28.70 133.43 -1.31
CA GLY A 774 -28.20 132.93 -2.60
C GLY A 774 -29.24 132.04 -3.28
N VAL A 775 -29.28 132.05 -4.61
CA VAL A 775 -30.23 131.25 -5.39
C VAL A 775 -29.50 130.03 -5.95
N TYR A 776 -29.99 128.85 -5.59
CA TYR A 776 -29.55 127.57 -6.11
C TYR A 776 -30.67 126.99 -6.96
N GLN A 777 -30.45 126.84 -8.26
CA GLN A 777 -31.48 126.34 -9.16
C GLN A 777 -30.89 125.31 -10.12
N GLY A 778 -31.58 124.18 -10.26
CA GLY A 778 -31.35 123.29 -11.38
C GLY A 778 -32.08 123.82 -12.61
N VAL A 779 -31.37 124.09 -13.68
CA VAL A 779 -31.95 124.53 -14.96
C VAL A 779 -31.56 123.52 -16.03
N VAL A 780 -32.56 123.06 -16.78
CA VAL A 780 -32.31 122.36 -18.05
C VAL A 780 -32.22 123.43 -19.12
N THR A 781 -31.02 123.61 -19.69
CA THR A 781 -30.74 124.68 -20.65
C THR A 781 -30.40 124.07 -22.01
N GLY A 782 -30.85 124.71 -23.10
CA GLY A 782 -30.65 124.26 -24.49
C GLY A 782 -31.95 123.91 -25.22
N SER A 783 -31.87 123.65 -26.53
CA SER A 783 -32.99 123.17 -27.35
C SER A 783 -32.64 121.85 -28.07
N GLY A 784 -33.62 120.98 -28.26
CA GLY A 784 -33.43 119.68 -28.92
C GLY A 784 -32.48 118.73 -28.18
N ASN A 785 -31.60 118.03 -28.92
CA ASN A 785 -30.66 117.04 -28.38
C ASN A 785 -29.46 117.64 -27.62
N SER A 786 -29.35 118.96 -27.54
CA SER A 786 -28.29 119.68 -26.83
C SER A 786 -28.75 120.18 -25.45
N GLN A 787 -29.79 119.57 -24.87
CA GLN A 787 -30.19 119.86 -23.49
C GLN A 787 -29.10 119.36 -22.54
N TYR A 788 -28.61 120.23 -21.67
CA TYR A 788 -27.72 119.86 -20.57
C TYR A 788 -28.33 120.23 -19.23
N ILE A 789 -27.88 119.51 -18.21
CA ILE A 789 -28.30 119.76 -16.83
C ILE A 789 -27.28 120.68 -16.22
N GLN A 790 -27.71 121.90 -15.97
CA GLN A 790 -26.90 122.93 -15.37
C GLN A 790 -27.40 123.20 -13.96
N LEU A 791 -26.54 122.95 -12.98
CA LEU A 791 -26.77 123.39 -11.63
C LEU A 791 -26.24 124.81 -11.53
N GLN A 792 -27.14 125.77 -11.38
CA GLN A 792 -26.80 127.18 -11.29
C GLN A 792 -26.69 127.57 -9.82
N VAL A 793 -25.54 128.13 -9.45
CA VAL A 793 -25.33 128.71 -8.13
C VAL A 793 -25.05 130.19 -8.30
N THR A 794 -25.87 131.01 -7.67
CA THR A 794 -25.68 132.46 -7.59
C THR A 794 -25.43 132.84 -6.13
N PRO A 795 -24.15 132.86 -5.70
CA PRO A 795 -23.80 133.05 -4.29
C PRO A 795 -23.94 134.54 -3.90
N THR A 796 -24.19 134.80 -2.60
CA THR A 796 -24.34 136.17 -2.10
C THR A 796 -22.99 136.76 -1.70
N ILE A 797 -22.24 137.35 -2.64
CA ILE A 797 -20.87 137.83 -2.35
C ILE A 797 -20.54 139.14 -3.10
N ALA A 798 -19.86 140.06 -2.42
CA ALA A 798 -19.40 141.33 -2.99
C ALA A 798 -18.07 141.19 -3.78
N ASN A 799 -18.09 141.54 -5.07
CA ASN A 799 -16.96 141.98 -5.93
C ASN A 799 -15.53 141.39 -5.74
N LYS A 800 -15.34 140.07 -5.54
CA LYS A 800 -13.99 139.48 -5.36
C LYS A 800 -13.85 138.01 -5.84
N SER A 801 -12.63 137.47 -5.79
CA SER A 801 -12.25 136.11 -6.22
C SER A 801 -12.95 135.01 -5.44
N VAL A 802 -13.54 134.06 -6.14
CA VAL A 802 -14.26 132.93 -5.54
C VAL A 802 -13.66 131.62 -6.00
N THR A 803 -13.50 130.71 -5.04
CA THR A 803 -13.24 129.30 -5.30
C THR A 803 -14.51 128.53 -5.03
N VAL A 804 -14.90 127.71 -6.00
CA VAL A 804 -15.99 126.76 -5.86
C VAL A 804 -15.37 125.39 -5.75
N ARG A 805 -15.83 124.63 -4.77
CA ARG A 805 -15.49 123.23 -4.56
C ARG A 805 -16.78 122.44 -4.55
N VAL A 806 -16.79 121.32 -5.22
CA VAL A 806 -17.93 120.43 -5.25
C VAL A 806 -17.45 119.01 -5.11
N SER A 807 -17.90 118.35 -4.05
CA SER A 807 -17.85 116.90 -3.97
C SER A 807 -19.20 116.35 -4.42
N TRP A 808 -19.16 115.31 -5.23
CA TRP A 808 -20.36 114.63 -5.69
C TRP A 808 -20.27 113.14 -5.35
N GLN A 809 -21.43 112.62 -4.97
CA GLN A 809 -21.69 111.19 -4.89
C GLN A 809 -22.82 110.90 -5.86
N ALA A 810 -22.55 110.07 -6.85
CA ALA A 810 -23.48 109.78 -7.93
C ALA A 810 -23.78 108.28 -7.97
N LEU A 811 -25.05 107.96 -8.21
CA LEU A 811 -25.56 106.60 -8.27
C LEU A 811 -25.76 106.19 -9.74
N THR A 812 -25.15 105.08 -10.11
CA THR A 812 -25.38 104.37 -11.36
C THR A 812 -26.74 103.67 -11.29
N ILE A 813 -27.58 103.76 -12.33
CA ILE A 813 -28.83 102.99 -12.46
C ILE A 813 -29.02 102.52 -13.89
#